data_AF-A0A6A4WZR9-F1
#
_entry.id   AF-A0A6A4WZR9-F1
#
_cell.length_a   1.000
_cell.length_b   1.000
_cell.length_c   1.000
_cell.angle_alpha   90.00
_cell.angle_beta   90.00
_cell.angle_gamma   90.00
#
_symmetry.space_group_name_H-M   'P 1'
#
loop_
_entity.id
_entity.type
_entity.pdbx_description
1 polymer ?
#
loop_
_entity_poly.entity_id
_entity_poly.type
_entity_poly.pdbx_seq_one_letter_code
_entity_poly.pdbx_strand_id
1 'polypeptide(L)'
;MLDMSRVPVKSKQPPPPRALKLPTISAAAMQALANRATMVSVDEVVFPHAPPVDGARGQPRYPPLSPAAYLRGVTAIATYRAYFFPGAAIQWLSYVLWLQGQAGDLPTSALRDIDVKARTHIARYHMEYQDPASLTEAIGQALAAPAVYAPAPAPDELTDEINEMMVLQSPTFCTHEKWSSFLELQKACANTLGLPTAALHWTTDIWFGLQRVQGVNAKLITLCTTIPRNFGVSASMVDPFLEGLTLGEALAANKIFIVDLHILEGILPEERVRPTDYLKQLCAPIALFYLNKHNVLLPIAIQLYQYSGKRNPVFLPSDPANLWLLAKMYFNCSEAQHHTVLTHMGLGRLLMEGVAVCTQRNLSPSHPLHRLLAPHFRHLMITNAVTVEELLEPGMWMYEFMMLKGAGVQELMRRGKASWRLDLDGVVPRQVAARGVAEPSVLPHYPYRDDATALHAAIERYVRACLEPYYTDETRVAGDWELLQWRRELVRPAQKGGLGLRGVPGDMVAGFTTLDHVVETATAFISAVTVGHAAATLGLYEEAGFVPGYPLVLHGLPPRSKEQTPSTAELLERLPGRCHTWFIMLLWKLFSSPRAPRLADPRHRWLLDPASTEAAARLRKELEELSRKIARRNATVPFPYQWLDPRLALPNCVPRAVVSKKADY
;
A
#
# COMPACT_ATOMS: atom_id res chain seq x y z
N MET A 1 -41.84 -41.42 -24.83
CA MET A 1 -43.07 -40.62 -25.06
C MET A 1 -43.85 -40.62 -23.76
N LEU A 2 -43.91 -39.49 -23.06
CA LEU A 2 -44.73 -39.30 -21.84
C LEU A 2 -45.27 -37.86 -21.81
N ASP A 3 -46.54 -37.77 -22.19
CA ASP A 3 -47.65 -36.92 -21.76
C ASP A 3 -47.38 -35.49 -21.21
N MET A 4 -47.86 -34.48 -21.95
CA MET A 4 -47.83 -33.05 -21.64
C MET A 4 -49.14 -32.49 -21.03
N SER A 5 -50.04 -33.32 -20.50
CA SER A 5 -51.38 -32.88 -20.05
C SER A 5 -51.51 -32.41 -18.60
N ARG A 6 -50.43 -32.09 -17.88
CA ARG A 6 -50.51 -31.55 -16.50
C ARG A 6 -49.93 -30.15 -16.38
N VAL A 7 -50.77 -29.15 -16.66
CA VAL A 7 -50.56 -27.75 -16.25
C VAL A 7 -51.23 -27.53 -14.90
N PRO A 8 -50.49 -27.19 -13.82
CA PRO A 8 -51.10 -26.65 -12.63
C PRO A 8 -51.34 -25.15 -12.76
N VAL A 9 -52.61 -24.82 -12.58
CA VAL A 9 -53.28 -23.53 -12.43
C VAL A 9 -52.55 -22.56 -11.48
N LYS A 10 -52.59 -21.27 -11.88
CA LYS A 10 -52.26 -20.04 -11.14
C LYS A 10 -52.06 -20.21 -9.62
N SER A 11 -50.81 -20.01 -9.19
CA SER A 11 -50.48 -19.68 -7.81
C SER A 11 -51.22 -18.42 -7.37
N LYS A 12 -52.03 -18.52 -6.31
CA LYS A 12 -52.53 -17.38 -5.53
C LYS A 12 -51.40 -16.86 -4.63
N GLN A 13 -50.33 -16.32 -5.24
CA GLN A 13 -49.40 -15.50 -4.47
C GLN A 13 -50.12 -14.20 -4.07
N PRO A 14 -50.03 -13.77 -2.80
CA PRO A 14 -50.42 -12.41 -2.44
C PRO A 14 -49.63 -11.43 -3.31
N PRO A 15 -50.18 -10.24 -3.63
CA PRO A 15 -49.41 -9.24 -4.36
C PRO A 15 -48.06 -9.04 -3.67
N PRO A 16 -46.97 -8.80 -4.43
CA PRO A 16 -45.68 -8.49 -3.82
C PRO A 16 -45.88 -7.41 -2.77
N PRO A 17 -45.21 -7.48 -1.60
CA PRO A 17 -45.25 -6.39 -0.63
C PRO A 17 -44.98 -5.12 -1.42
N ARG A 18 -45.84 -4.10 -1.25
CA ARG A 18 -45.78 -2.81 -1.95
C ARG A 18 -44.31 -2.49 -2.17
N ALA A 19 -43.89 -2.54 -3.43
CA ALA A 19 -42.51 -2.33 -3.82
C ALA A 19 -41.94 -1.22 -2.95
N LEU A 20 -40.81 -1.50 -2.29
CA LEU A 20 -40.05 -0.47 -1.60
C LEU A 20 -39.79 0.59 -2.67
N LYS A 21 -40.65 1.62 -2.72
CA LYS A 21 -40.53 2.70 -3.67
C LYS A 21 -39.30 3.44 -3.18
N LEU A 22 -38.14 3.03 -3.68
CA LEU A 22 -36.94 3.82 -3.54
C LEU A 22 -37.34 5.23 -3.97
N PRO A 23 -37.13 6.22 -3.08
CA PRO A 23 -37.61 7.57 -3.35
C PRO A 23 -37.04 8.01 -4.69
N THR A 24 -37.90 8.57 -5.54
CA THR A 24 -37.48 9.12 -6.82
C THR A 24 -36.57 10.31 -6.51
N ILE A 25 -35.25 10.08 -6.58
CA ILE A 25 -34.27 11.15 -6.46
C ILE A 25 -34.53 12.06 -7.66
N SER A 26 -34.71 13.35 -7.41
CA SER A 26 -34.96 14.29 -8.52
C SER A 26 -33.77 14.24 -9.48
N ALA A 27 -34.04 14.41 -10.77
CA ALA A 27 -32.97 14.50 -11.76
C ALA A 27 -31.94 15.58 -11.38
N ALA A 28 -32.39 16.68 -10.76
CA ALA A 28 -31.54 17.74 -10.23
C ALA A 28 -30.64 17.28 -9.05
N ALA A 29 -31.16 16.50 -8.09
CA ALA A 29 -30.36 15.98 -6.98
C ALA A 29 -29.38 14.89 -7.45
N MET A 30 -29.79 14.04 -8.40
CA MET A 30 -28.88 13.13 -9.10
C MET A 30 -27.79 13.89 -9.86
N GLN A 31 -28.15 15.00 -10.52
CA GLN A 31 -27.21 15.84 -11.25
C GLN A 31 -26.29 16.64 -10.31
N ALA A 32 -26.73 16.99 -9.09
CA ALA A 32 -25.90 17.64 -8.07
C ALA A 32 -24.91 16.67 -7.41
N LEU A 33 -25.35 15.44 -7.09
CA LEU A 33 -24.46 14.36 -6.62
C LEU A 33 -23.50 13.90 -7.73
N ALA A 34 -23.97 13.89 -8.98
CA ALA A 34 -23.13 13.65 -10.15
C ALA A 34 -22.27 14.86 -10.49
N ASN A 35 -22.64 16.08 -10.06
CA ASN A 35 -21.81 17.27 -10.18
C ASN A 35 -20.76 17.20 -9.09
N ARG A 36 -19.67 16.52 -9.43
CA ARG A 36 -18.47 16.41 -8.62
C ARG A 36 -17.77 17.77 -8.62
N ALA A 37 -18.42 18.84 -8.18
CA ALA A 37 -17.90 20.17 -7.99
C ALA A 37 -18.35 20.79 -6.66
N THR A 38 -19.44 20.29 -6.11
CA THR A 38 -20.19 20.90 -5.01
C THR A 38 -20.23 19.98 -3.80
N MET A 39 -20.11 20.55 -2.59
CA MET A 39 -20.23 19.81 -1.34
C MET A 39 -21.70 19.65 -0.95
N VAL A 40 -22.35 18.57 -1.42
CA VAL A 40 -23.74 18.20 -1.12
C VAL A 40 -23.93 17.70 0.32
N SER A 41 -24.50 18.52 1.19
CA SER A 41 -25.02 18.08 2.50
C SER A 41 -26.31 17.25 2.35
N VAL A 42 -26.74 16.53 3.40
CA VAL A 42 -28.06 15.86 3.41
C VAL A 42 -29.17 16.88 3.10
N ASP A 43 -29.04 18.09 3.62
CA ASP A 43 -30.01 19.17 3.43
C ASP A 43 -30.08 19.61 1.96
N GLU A 44 -28.96 19.62 1.24
CA GLU A 44 -28.89 19.93 -0.20
C GLU A 44 -29.44 18.81 -1.09
N VAL A 45 -29.22 17.54 -0.73
CA VAL A 45 -29.83 16.40 -1.45
C VAL A 45 -31.35 16.47 -1.36
N VAL A 46 -31.86 16.99 -0.25
CA VAL A 46 -33.29 17.03 0.06
C VAL A 46 -33.97 18.29 -0.46
N PHE A 47 -33.27 19.43 -0.49
CA PHE A 47 -33.76 20.70 -1.00
C PHE A 47 -32.96 21.19 -2.22
N PRO A 48 -33.03 20.49 -3.37
CA PRO A 48 -32.20 20.78 -4.55
C PRO A 48 -32.52 22.11 -5.25
N HIS A 49 -33.56 22.83 -4.82
CA HIS A 49 -34.01 24.12 -5.37
C HIS A 49 -33.95 25.27 -4.35
N ALA A 50 -33.37 25.03 -3.17
CA ALA A 50 -33.12 26.11 -2.23
C ALA A 50 -32.08 27.09 -2.81
N PRO A 51 -32.25 28.41 -2.63
CA PRO A 51 -31.33 29.39 -3.20
C PRO A 51 -29.90 29.17 -2.70
N PRO A 52 -28.88 29.27 -3.58
CA PRO A 52 -27.49 29.24 -3.16
C PRO A 52 -27.17 30.45 -2.26
N VAL A 53 -26.27 30.23 -1.29
CA VAL A 53 -25.93 31.24 -0.28
C VAL A 53 -25.08 32.36 -0.90
N ASP A 54 -25.59 33.59 -0.90
CA ASP A 54 -24.80 34.81 -1.07
C ASP A 54 -24.71 35.57 0.27
N GLY A 55 -23.48 35.84 0.72
CA GLY A 55 -23.13 37.00 1.56
C GLY A 55 -23.63 37.11 3.01
N ALA A 56 -22.67 37.21 3.93
CA ALA A 56 -22.73 37.94 5.21
C ALA A 56 -23.46 37.37 6.45
N ARG A 57 -24.32 36.32 6.39
CA ARG A 57 -24.96 35.76 7.63
C ARG A 57 -25.06 34.22 7.76
N GLY A 58 -24.22 33.48 7.05
CA GLY A 58 -23.60 32.23 7.56
C GLY A 58 -24.42 31.01 8.01
N GLN A 59 -25.76 30.95 7.90
CA GLN A 59 -26.48 29.68 8.01
C GLN A 59 -27.59 29.54 6.96
N PRO A 60 -27.70 28.39 6.27
CA PRO A 60 -28.85 28.12 5.42
C PRO A 60 -30.13 28.11 6.26
N ARG A 61 -31.14 28.88 5.86
CA ARG A 61 -32.52 28.61 6.29
C ARG A 61 -33.10 27.52 5.37
N TYR A 62 -32.55 26.31 5.44
CA TYR A 62 -33.35 25.16 4.97
C TYR A 62 -34.58 25.07 5.87
N PRO A 63 -35.77 24.82 5.32
CA PRO A 63 -36.90 24.48 6.17
C PRO A 63 -36.49 23.26 7.02
N PRO A 64 -36.90 23.20 8.31
CA PRO A 64 -36.55 22.10 9.18
C PRO A 64 -36.90 20.77 8.49
N LEU A 65 -35.89 19.94 8.29
CA LEU A 65 -36.05 18.65 7.62
C LEU A 65 -36.97 17.77 8.44
N SER A 66 -38.01 17.25 7.80
CA SER A 66 -38.74 16.14 8.39
C SER A 66 -37.85 14.89 8.44
N PRO A 67 -38.07 13.99 9.41
CA PRO A 67 -37.36 12.71 9.50
C PRO A 67 -37.30 11.97 8.17
N ALA A 68 -38.46 11.85 7.50
CA ALA A 68 -38.57 11.21 6.19
C ALA A 68 -37.72 11.89 5.10
N ALA A 69 -37.54 13.20 5.16
CA ALA A 69 -36.76 13.95 4.20
C ALA A 69 -35.25 13.73 4.45
N TYR A 70 -34.81 13.80 5.70
CA TYR A 70 -33.43 13.49 6.09
C TYR A 70 -32.99 12.08 5.66
N LEU A 71 -33.84 11.08 5.90
CA LEU A 71 -33.60 9.67 5.50
C LEU A 71 -33.34 9.48 4.01
N ARG A 72 -34.05 10.24 3.15
CA ARG A 72 -33.84 10.16 1.69
C ARG A 72 -32.44 10.61 1.31
N GLY A 73 -31.96 11.70 1.91
CA GLY A 73 -30.59 12.16 1.68
C GLY A 73 -29.54 11.17 2.17
N VAL A 74 -29.72 10.59 3.35
CA VAL A 74 -28.83 9.54 3.90
C VAL A 74 -28.77 8.32 2.97
N THR A 75 -29.92 7.87 2.45
CA THR A 75 -30.01 6.74 1.52
C THR A 75 -29.20 6.98 0.24
N ALA A 76 -29.31 8.18 -0.36
CA ALA A 76 -28.56 8.52 -1.56
C ALA A 76 -27.04 8.57 -1.33
N ILE A 77 -26.63 9.15 -0.18
CA ILE A 77 -25.22 9.22 0.24
C ILE A 77 -24.64 7.82 0.48
N ALA A 78 -25.39 6.93 1.13
CA ALA A 78 -24.99 5.56 1.39
C ALA A 78 -24.81 4.74 0.09
N THR A 79 -25.70 4.89 -0.89
CA THR A 79 -25.55 4.26 -2.22
C THR A 79 -24.28 4.73 -2.93
N TYR A 80 -23.96 6.03 -2.85
CA TYR A 80 -22.70 6.56 -3.38
C TYR A 80 -21.48 5.96 -2.68
N ARG A 81 -21.52 5.82 -1.34
CA ARG A 81 -20.45 5.17 -0.57
C ARG A 81 -20.26 3.71 -0.95
N ALA A 82 -21.36 2.97 -1.10
CA ALA A 82 -21.34 1.57 -1.53
C ALA A 82 -20.66 1.39 -2.90
N TYR A 83 -20.79 2.36 -3.81
CA TYR A 83 -20.12 2.33 -5.11
C TYR A 83 -18.59 2.45 -5.02
N PHE A 84 -18.07 3.29 -4.13
CA PHE A 84 -16.61 3.45 -3.93
C PHE A 84 -16.00 2.39 -3.01
N PHE A 85 -16.83 1.77 -2.16
CA PHE A 85 -16.41 0.79 -1.16
C PHE A 85 -17.37 -0.42 -1.16
N PRO A 86 -17.30 -1.26 -2.21
CA PRO A 86 -18.24 -2.38 -2.37
C PRO A 86 -18.19 -3.38 -1.22
N GLY A 87 -17.06 -3.53 -0.53
CA GLY A 87 -16.93 -4.41 0.65
C GLY A 87 -17.76 -3.98 1.87
N ALA A 88 -18.21 -2.72 1.93
CA ALA A 88 -19.12 -2.22 2.96
C ALA A 88 -20.55 -2.01 2.44
N ALA A 89 -20.83 -2.35 1.17
CA ALA A 89 -22.08 -2.00 0.50
C ALA A 89 -23.29 -2.64 1.18
N ILE A 90 -23.16 -3.89 1.63
CA ILE A 90 -24.24 -4.61 2.33
C ILE A 90 -24.51 -3.94 3.67
N GLN A 91 -23.48 -3.58 4.43
CA GLN A 91 -23.61 -2.91 5.73
C GLN A 91 -24.24 -1.52 5.58
N TRP A 92 -23.83 -0.75 4.56
CA TRP A 92 -24.46 0.52 4.22
C TRP A 92 -25.93 0.35 3.82
N LEU A 93 -26.26 -0.67 3.02
CA LEU A 93 -27.62 -0.95 2.60
C LEU A 93 -28.49 -1.41 3.78
N SER A 94 -27.99 -2.32 4.62
CA SER A 94 -28.65 -2.80 5.84
C SER A 94 -28.89 -1.68 6.84
N TYR A 95 -27.91 -0.78 7.03
CA TYR A 95 -28.04 0.42 7.85
C TYR A 95 -29.12 1.36 7.35
N VAL A 96 -29.15 1.64 6.04
CA VAL A 96 -30.17 2.48 5.43
C VAL A 96 -31.56 1.86 5.59
N LEU A 97 -31.70 0.57 5.34
CA LEU A 97 -32.96 -0.16 5.51
C LEU A 97 -33.41 -0.15 6.98
N TRP A 98 -32.49 -0.32 7.91
CA TRP A 98 -32.77 -0.23 9.34
C TRP A 98 -33.26 1.17 9.74
N LEU A 99 -32.57 2.22 9.31
CA LEU A 99 -32.99 3.59 9.58
C LEU A 99 -34.36 3.90 8.98
N GLN A 100 -34.62 3.46 7.77
CA GLN A 100 -35.93 3.62 7.13
C GLN A 100 -37.05 2.91 7.92
N GLY A 101 -36.75 1.79 8.59
CA GLY A 101 -37.68 1.07 9.46
C GLY A 101 -37.92 1.69 10.83
N GLN A 102 -36.96 2.46 11.38
CA GLN A 102 -37.00 2.99 12.75
C GLN A 102 -37.25 4.51 12.83
N ALA A 103 -37.08 5.24 11.73
CA ALA A 103 -37.04 6.70 11.74
C ALA A 103 -38.41 7.40 11.67
N GLY A 104 -39.52 6.65 11.64
CA GLY A 104 -40.86 7.23 11.72
C GLY A 104 -41.09 8.02 13.01
N ASP A 105 -40.43 7.62 14.09
CA ASP A 105 -40.68 8.13 15.45
C ASP A 105 -39.53 9.00 16.02
N LEU A 106 -38.45 9.20 15.25
CA LEU A 106 -37.25 9.87 15.73
C LEU A 106 -37.13 11.31 15.20
N PRO A 107 -36.72 12.28 16.04
CA PRO A 107 -36.45 13.63 15.59
C PRO A 107 -35.18 13.66 14.71
N THR A 108 -35.13 14.61 13.77
CA THR A 108 -34.03 14.75 12.79
C THR A 108 -32.65 14.93 13.44
N SER A 109 -32.57 15.54 14.62
CA SER A 109 -31.32 15.63 15.40
C SER A 109 -30.83 14.25 15.84
N ALA A 110 -31.72 13.38 16.32
CA ALA A 110 -31.37 12.01 16.68
C ALA A 110 -30.97 11.20 15.44
N LEU A 111 -31.64 11.42 14.29
CA LEU A 111 -31.25 10.78 13.03
C LEU A 111 -29.86 11.22 12.55
N ARG A 112 -29.50 12.49 12.72
CA ARG A 112 -28.15 13.02 12.45
C ARG A 112 -27.10 12.34 13.34
N ASP A 113 -27.36 12.26 14.64
CA ASP A 113 -26.45 11.60 15.58
C ASP A 113 -26.31 10.11 15.30
N ILE A 114 -27.40 9.42 14.98
CA ILE A 114 -27.40 8.00 14.59
C ILE A 114 -26.62 7.80 13.29
N ASP A 115 -26.73 8.70 12.32
CA ASP A 115 -25.98 8.65 11.06
C ASP A 115 -24.49 8.85 11.27
N VAL A 116 -24.08 9.83 12.08
CA VAL A 116 -22.68 9.99 12.49
C VAL A 116 -22.16 8.73 13.22
N LYS A 117 -22.95 8.17 14.15
CA LYS A 117 -22.60 6.94 14.88
C LYS A 117 -22.52 5.72 13.96
N ALA A 118 -23.39 5.61 12.97
CA ALA A 118 -23.38 4.47 12.05
C ALA A 118 -22.25 4.54 11.03
N ARG A 119 -21.89 5.74 10.54
CA ARG A 119 -20.66 5.94 9.75
C ARG A 119 -19.43 5.42 10.50
N THR A 120 -19.36 5.74 11.79
CA THR A 120 -18.34 5.28 12.73
C THR A 120 -18.38 3.75 12.91
N HIS A 121 -19.57 3.16 12.93
CA HIS A 121 -19.78 1.73 13.18
C HIS A 121 -19.61 0.82 11.95
N ILE A 122 -19.86 1.34 10.74
CA ILE A 122 -19.77 0.61 9.47
C ILE A 122 -18.33 0.64 8.92
N ALA A 123 -17.63 1.76 9.12
CA ALA A 123 -16.21 1.88 8.79
C ALA A 123 -15.37 1.64 10.06
N ARG A 124 -15.18 0.38 10.46
CA ARG A 124 -14.35 -0.02 11.61
C ARG A 124 -12.91 -0.35 11.20
N TYR A 125 -11.99 -0.25 12.15
CA TYR A 125 -10.64 -0.79 12.00
C TYR A 125 -10.66 -2.32 12.09
N HIS A 126 -9.79 -3.01 11.37
CA HIS A 126 -9.71 -4.48 11.34
C HIS A 126 -9.51 -5.13 12.74
N MET A 127 -8.95 -4.40 13.71
CA MET A 127 -8.77 -4.84 15.10
C MET A 127 -10.04 -4.72 15.97
N GLU A 128 -11.12 -4.14 15.44
CA GLU A 128 -12.44 -4.02 16.09
C GLU A 128 -13.47 -5.01 15.50
N TYR A 129 -13.02 -6.01 14.74
CA TYR A 129 -13.76 -7.27 14.59
C TYR A 129 -13.66 -8.05 15.90
N GLN A 130 -14.26 -7.52 16.97
CA GLN A 130 -14.82 -8.41 17.97
C GLN A 130 -15.96 -9.12 17.24
N ASP A 131 -15.70 -10.39 16.94
CA ASP A 131 -16.64 -11.50 16.93
C ASP A 131 -18.03 -11.21 16.27
N PRO A 132 -18.45 -11.97 15.25
CA PRO A 132 -19.80 -11.87 14.69
C PRO A 132 -20.92 -11.91 15.76
N ALA A 133 -20.69 -12.59 16.88
CA ALA A 133 -21.58 -12.58 18.04
C ALA A 133 -21.56 -11.24 18.80
N SER A 134 -20.49 -10.44 18.81
CA SER A 134 -20.43 -9.10 19.39
C SER A 134 -21.16 -8.06 18.52
N LEU A 135 -21.11 -8.22 17.19
CA LEU A 135 -22.02 -7.49 16.27
C LEU A 135 -23.47 -7.94 16.51
N THR A 136 -23.70 -9.23 16.71
CA THR A 136 -25.02 -9.82 17.03
C THR A 136 -25.48 -9.51 18.46
N GLU A 137 -24.60 -9.13 19.38
CA GLU A 137 -24.90 -8.80 20.78
C GLU A 137 -25.15 -7.28 20.91
N ALA A 138 -24.39 -6.44 20.20
CA ALA A 138 -24.69 -5.01 20.06
C ALA A 138 -25.97 -4.76 19.24
N ILE A 139 -26.21 -5.59 18.22
CA ILE A 139 -27.47 -5.60 17.46
C ILE A 139 -28.56 -6.37 18.24
N GLY A 140 -28.23 -7.42 18.97
CA GLY A 140 -29.16 -8.29 19.71
C GLY A 140 -29.74 -7.65 20.97
N GLN A 141 -28.98 -6.80 21.66
CA GLN A 141 -29.52 -5.94 22.72
C GLN A 141 -30.50 -4.89 22.17
N ALA A 142 -30.43 -4.58 20.87
CA ALA A 142 -31.35 -3.68 20.18
C ALA A 142 -32.49 -4.40 19.43
N LEU A 143 -32.40 -5.72 19.18
CA LEU A 143 -33.29 -6.49 18.31
C LEU A 143 -34.04 -7.64 19.03
N ALA A 144 -34.56 -7.42 20.24
CA ALA A 144 -35.43 -8.41 20.89
C ALA A 144 -36.80 -8.55 20.18
N ALA A 145 -36.85 -9.23 19.02
CA ALA A 145 -37.93 -10.06 18.45
C ALA A 145 -37.49 -10.64 17.07
N PRO A 146 -37.94 -11.86 16.70
CA PRO A 146 -37.13 -12.77 15.88
C PRO A 146 -37.35 -12.61 14.37
N ALA A 147 -36.25 -12.63 13.60
CA ALA A 147 -36.27 -12.99 12.19
C ALA A 147 -35.10 -13.93 11.87
N VAL A 148 -35.43 -15.01 11.18
CA VAL A 148 -34.56 -16.11 10.76
C VAL A 148 -33.54 -15.62 9.73
N TYR A 149 -32.25 -15.73 10.04
CA TYR A 149 -31.16 -15.46 9.10
C TYR A 149 -30.91 -16.67 8.19
N ALA A 150 -30.80 -16.41 6.88
CA ALA A 150 -30.16 -17.30 5.93
C ALA A 150 -28.64 -17.05 5.96
N PRO A 151 -27.80 -18.09 5.78
CA PRO A 151 -26.34 -17.94 5.83
C PRO A 151 -25.83 -17.08 4.67
N ALA A 152 -24.84 -16.24 4.96
CA ALA A 152 -24.07 -15.50 3.97
C ALA A 152 -23.36 -16.48 3.00
N PRO A 153 -23.18 -16.13 1.71
CA PRO A 153 -22.46 -17.00 0.79
C PRO A 153 -20.98 -17.11 1.19
N ALA A 154 -20.45 -18.33 1.02
CA ALA A 154 -19.08 -18.71 1.35
C ALA A 154 -18.04 -18.07 0.39
N PRO A 155 -16.75 -18.01 0.78
CA PRO A 155 -15.67 -17.31 0.08
C PRO A 155 -15.10 -18.05 -1.15
N ASP A 156 -15.93 -18.78 -1.89
CA ASP A 156 -15.45 -19.70 -2.92
C ASP A 156 -14.94 -19.01 -4.20
N GLU A 157 -15.35 -17.77 -4.48
CA GLU A 157 -14.99 -17.05 -5.73
C GLU A 157 -13.61 -16.37 -5.71
N LEU A 158 -12.95 -16.23 -4.55
CA LEU A 158 -11.66 -15.56 -4.44
C LEU A 158 -10.48 -16.45 -4.87
N THR A 159 -10.65 -17.76 -4.73
CA THR A 159 -9.64 -18.77 -5.03
C THR A 159 -9.60 -19.19 -6.50
N ASP A 160 -10.67 -18.94 -7.26
CA ASP A 160 -10.87 -19.57 -8.56
C ASP A 160 -9.96 -19.06 -9.68
N GLU A 161 -9.48 -17.82 -9.67
CA GLU A 161 -8.56 -17.33 -10.73
C GLU A 161 -7.08 -17.71 -10.48
N ILE A 162 -6.66 -17.75 -9.22
CA ILE A 162 -5.35 -18.32 -8.86
C ILE A 162 -5.39 -19.82 -9.14
N ASN A 163 -6.46 -20.51 -8.77
CA ASN A 163 -6.70 -21.91 -9.13
C ASN A 163 -6.77 -22.10 -10.65
N GLU A 164 -7.45 -21.26 -11.43
CA GLU A 164 -7.50 -21.35 -12.89
C GLU A 164 -6.12 -21.09 -13.52
N MET A 165 -5.32 -20.13 -13.02
CA MET A 165 -3.95 -19.94 -13.49
C MET A 165 -3.01 -21.10 -13.08
N MET A 166 -3.20 -21.68 -11.89
CA MET A 166 -2.50 -22.88 -11.44
C MET A 166 -2.89 -24.11 -12.28
N VAL A 167 -4.16 -24.23 -12.66
CA VAL A 167 -4.71 -25.35 -13.46
C VAL A 167 -4.34 -25.19 -14.94
N LEU A 168 -4.32 -23.97 -15.49
CA LEU A 168 -4.00 -23.69 -16.90
C LEU A 168 -2.49 -23.70 -17.21
N GLN A 169 -1.60 -23.63 -16.21
CA GLN A 169 -0.14 -23.73 -16.40
C GLN A 169 0.50 -25.00 -15.80
N SER A 170 -0.32 -25.90 -15.26
CA SER A 170 -0.22 -27.37 -15.27
C SER A 170 0.91 -28.06 -14.45
N PRO A 171 0.66 -29.27 -13.91
CA PRO A 171 1.39 -29.94 -12.82
C PRO A 171 2.85 -30.37 -13.06
N THR A 172 3.48 -29.94 -14.15
CA THR A 172 4.83 -30.40 -14.53
C THR A 172 5.96 -29.78 -13.71
N PHE A 173 5.71 -28.65 -13.03
CA PHE A 173 6.72 -27.95 -12.20
C PHE A 173 6.56 -28.18 -10.69
N CYS A 174 5.45 -28.77 -10.24
CA CYS A 174 5.20 -28.95 -8.82
C CYS A 174 5.67 -30.33 -8.34
N THR A 175 7.00 -30.53 -8.37
CA THR A 175 7.67 -31.62 -7.66
C THR A 175 8.33 -31.08 -6.38
N HIS A 176 8.47 -31.91 -5.35
CA HIS A 176 9.24 -31.58 -4.13
C HIS A 176 10.77 -31.55 -4.38
N GLU A 177 11.21 -31.66 -5.64
CA GLU A 177 12.61 -31.75 -6.01
C GLU A 177 13.33 -30.41 -5.89
N LYS A 178 14.65 -30.48 -5.71
CA LYS A 178 15.56 -29.33 -5.73
C LYS A 178 16.02 -29.01 -7.15
N TRP A 179 16.52 -27.79 -7.35
CA TRP A 179 17.15 -27.39 -8.61
C TRP A 179 18.54 -28.03 -8.73
N SER A 180 18.85 -28.59 -9.90
CA SER A 180 20.16 -29.24 -10.14
C SER A 180 21.25 -28.23 -10.48
N SER A 181 20.88 -27.06 -11.02
CA SER A 181 21.79 -25.97 -11.34
C SER A 181 21.06 -24.63 -11.43
N PHE A 182 21.78 -23.51 -11.26
CA PHE A 182 21.23 -22.18 -11.53
C PHE A 182 20.82 -21.99 -13.00
N LEU A 183 21.51 -22.66 -13.93
CA LEU A 183 21.19 -22.63 -15.36
C LEU A 183 19.85 -23.30 -15.66
N GLU A 184 19.54 -24.41 -14.98
CA GLU A 184 18.24 -25.07 -15.10
C GLU A 184 17.12 -24.13 -14.65
N LEU A 185 17.28 -23.48 -13.49
CA LEU A 185 16.33 -22.48 -13.00
C LEU A 185 16.16 -21.32 -13.98
N GLN A 186 17.26 -20.79 -14.52
CA GLN A 186 17.24 -19.71 -15.51
C GLN A 186 16.47 -20.11 -16.78
N LYS A 187 16.70 -21.32 -17.30
CA LYS A 187 15.97 -21.86 -18.45
C LYS A 187 14.49 -22.04 -18.13
N ALA A 188 14.16 -22.52 -16.94
CA ALA A 188 12.77 -22.65 -16.50
C ALA A 188 12.07 -21.28 -16.47
N CYS A 189 12.72 -20.24 -15.95
CA CYS A 189 12.20 -18.86 -15.99
C CYS A 189 11.93 -18.40 -17.43
N ALA A 190 12.92 -18.56 -18.31
CA ALA A 190 12.84 -18.12 -19.71
C ALA A 190 11.69 -18.81 -20.47
N ASN A 191 11.48 -20.10 -20.23
CA ASN A 191 10.47 -20.90 -20.94
C ASN A 191 9.03 -20.72 -20.42
N THR A 192 8.84 -20.05 -19.27
CA THR A 192 7.53 -19.94 -18.61
C THR A 192 7.05 -18.49 -18.51
N LEU A 193 7.73 -17.67 -17.71
CA LEU A 193 7.28 -16.32 -17.33
C LEU A 193 8.10 -15.20 -18.00
N GLY A 194 9.06 -15.58 -18.85
CA GLY A 194 10.04 -14.71 -19.47
C GLY A 194 11.22 -14.45 -18.53
N LEU A 195 12.43 -14.28 -19.08
CA LEU A 195 13.63 -14.12 -18.26
C LEU A 195 13.69 -12.71 -17.64
N PRO A 196 13.62 -12.55 -16.30
CA PRO A 196 13.74 -11.23 -15.68
C PRO A 196 15.20 -10.74 -15.73
N THR A 197 15.38 -9.42 -15.71
CA THR A 197 16.69 -8.76 -15.76
C THR A 197 17.65 -9.27 -14.68
N ALA A 198 17.16 -9.48 -13.44
CA ALA A 198 17.96 -10.02 -12.34
C ALA A 198 18.59 -11.38 -12.67
N ALA A 199 17.93 -12.24 -13.47
CA ALA A 199 18.46 -13.57 -13.78
C ALA A 199 19.82 -13.53 -14.52
N LEU A 200 20.13 -12.42 -15.19
CA LEU A 200 21.39 -12.22 -15.91
C LEU A 200 22.49 -11.59 -15.03
N HIS A 201 22.14 -10.96 -13.91
CA HIS A 201 23.06 -10.07 -13.18
C HIS A 201 23.10 -10.30 -11.66
N TRP A 202 22.24 -11.14 -11.10
CA TRP A 202 22.04 -11.30 -9.65
C TRP A 202 23.31 -11.62 -8.85
N THR A 203 24.31 -12.25 -9.46
CA THR A 203 25.59 -12.56 -8.79
C THR A 203 26.54 -11.38 -8.72
N THR A 204 26.34 -10.34 -9.52
CA THR A 204 27.28 -9.22 -9.66
C THR A 204 27.12 -8.19 -8.54
N ASP A 205 28.21 -7.54 -8.16
CA ASP A 205 28.21 -6.47 -7.16
C ASP A 205 27.57 -5.18 -7.69
N ILE A 206 27.69 -4.93 -9.00
CA ILE A 206 27.00 -3.82 -9.69
C ILE A 206 25.49 -3.96 -9.53
N TRP A 207 24.94 -5.15 -9.80
CA TRP A 207 23.50 -5.38 -9.64
C TRP A 207 23.07 -5.15 -8.20
N PHE A 208 23.76 -5.76 -7.23
CA PHE A 208 23.45 -5.62 -5.81
C PHE A 208 23.41 -4.15 -5.34
N GLY A 209 24.34 -3.33 -5.83
CA GLY A 209 24.34 -1.88 -5.62
C GLY A 209 23.16 -1.17 -6.29
N LEU A 210 22.85 -1.48 -7.56
CA LEU A 210 21.72 -0.92 -8.29
C LEU A 210 20.38 -1.17 -7.58
N GLN A 211 20.17 -2.35 -6.98
CA GLN A 211 18.96 -2.67 -6.23
C GLN A 211 18.65 -1.60 -5.14
N ARG A 212 19.67 -0.96 -4.57
CA ARG A 212 19.52 0.06 -3.51
C ARG A 212 18.98 1.40 -4.00
N VAL A 213 19.17 1.70 -5.28
CA VAL A 213 18.82 3.00 -5.89
C VAL A 213 17.70 2.90 -6.92
N GLN A 214 17.46 1.72 -7.48
CA GLN A 214 16.45 1.52 -8.52
C GLN A 214 15.67 0.21 -8.40
N GLY A 215 15.94 -0.61 -7.38
CA GLY A 215 15.17 -1.82 -7.07
C GLY A 215 13.84 -1.51 -6.37
N VAL A 216 13.19 -2.55 -5.88
CA VAL A 216 11.84 -2.48 -5.27
C VAL A 216 11.82 -1.86 -3.86
N ASN A 217 12.98 -1.74 -3.23
CA ASN A 217 13.14 -1.15 -1.91
C ASN A 217 14.17 -0.01 -1.92
N ALA A 218 14.13 0.81 -2.96
CA ALA A 218 15.05 1.91 -3.19
C ALA A 218 14.91 3.09 -2.20
N LYS A 219 14.33 2.89 -1.02
CA LYS A 219 14.12 3.94 0.01
C LYS A 219 15.03 3.81 1.22
N LEU A 220 15.90 2.80 1.27
CA LEU A 220 16.69 2.49 2.46
C LEU A 220 18.09 3.09 2.47
N ILE A 221 18.70 3.29 1.31
CA ILE A 221 20.11 3.71 1.25
C ILE A 221 20.32 5.10 1.84
N THR A 222 21.32 5.22 2.70
CA THR A 222 21.62 6.42 3.46
C THR A 222 23.09 6.78 3.28
N LEU A 223 23.41 8.08 3.23
CA LEU A 223 24.79 8.55 3.27
C LEU A 223 25.40 8.18 4.61
N CYS A 224 26.53 7.47 4.59
CA CYS A 224 27.25 7.09 5.80
C CYS A 224 28.29 8.16 6.12
N THR A 225 28.05 8.92 7.19
CA THR A 225 29.02 9.91 7.70
C THR A 225 29.92 9.33 8.79
N THR A 226 29.50 8.22 9.41
CA THR A 226 30.26 7.51 10.45
C THR A 226 29.84 6.04 10.44
N ILE A 227 30.82 5.13 10.57
CA ILE A 227 30.55 3.70 10.70
C ILE A 227 29.83 3.42 12.03
N PRO A 228 28.65 2.78 12.02
CA PRO A 228 27.96 2.42 13.26
C PRO A 228 28.83 1.55 14.18
N ARG A 229 28.78 1.80 15.49
CA ARG A 229 29.61 1.08 16.48
C ARG A 229 29.38 -0.43 16.49
N ASN A 230 28.17 -0.85 16.13
CA ASN A 230 27.77 -2.25 16.08
C ASN A 230 28.14 -2.95 14.75
N PHE A 231 28.70 -2.21 13.79
CA PHE A 231 29.21 -2.73 12.53
C PHE A 231 30.73 -2.89 12.61
N GLY A 232 31.22 -4.13 12.59
CA GLY A 232 32.63 -4.49 12.81
C GLY A 232 33.60 -4.12 11.68
N VAL A 233 33.27 -3.14 10.84
CA VAL A 233 34.13 -2.68 9.75
C VAL A 233 35.31 -1.90 10.32
N SER A 234 36.51 -2.24 9.84
CA SER A 234 37.73 -1.46 10.08
C SER A 234 38.25 -0.88 8.76
N ALA A 235 39.02 0.22 8.82
CA ALA A 235 39.59 0.85 7.62
C ALA A 235 40.38 -0.17 6.77
N SER A 236 41.25 -0.96 7.40
CA SER A 236 42.06 -1.99 6.71
C SER A 236 41.23 -3.04 5.96
N MET A 237 39.98 -3.29 6.35
CA MET A 237 39.11 -4.22 5.64
C MET A 237 38.58 -3.63 4.32
N VAL A 238 38.33 -2.32 4.28
CA VAL A 238 37.61 -1.69 3.17
C VAL A 238 38.47 -0.80 2.29
N ASP A 239 39.57 -0.24 2.80
CA ASP A 239 40.53 0.59 2.05
C ASP A 239 40.94 -0.02 0.70
N PRO A 240 41.15 -1.35 0.55
CA PRO A 240 41.45 -1.95 -0.75
C PRO A 240 40.38 -1.76 -1.83
N PHE A 241 39.14 -1.44 -1.46
CA PHE A 241 38.01 -1.23 -2.37
C PHE A 241 37.73 0.25 -2.65
N LEU A 242 38.49 1.18 -2.08
CA LEU A 242 38.22 2.63 -2.12
C LEU A 242 39.08 3.40 -3.14
N GLU A 243 39.64 2.70 -4.13
CA GLU A 243 40.39 3.30 -5.26
C GLU A 243 41.56 4.22 -4.83
N GLY A 244 42.23 3.87 -3.73
CA GLY A 244 43.37 4.62 -3.19
C GLY A 244 43.02 5.66 -2.12
N LEU A 245 41.75 5.82 -1.78
CA LEU A 245 41.31 6.58 -0.61
C LEU A 245 41.36 5.72 0.66
N THR A 246 41.65 6.34 1.79
CA THR A 246 41.35 5.76 3.10
C THR A 246 39.84 5.85 3.39
N LEU A 247 39.33 5.00 4.29
CA LEU A 247 37.95 5.07 4.74
C LEU A 247 37.57 6.47 5.27
N GLY A 248 38.48 7.14 5.99
CA GLY A 248 38.26 8.49 6.49
C GLY A 248 38.10 9.52 5.37
N GLU A 249 38.94 9.45 4.34
CA GLU A 249 38.84 10.33 3.15
C GLU A 249 37.57 10.05 2.35
N ALA A 250 37.19 8.77 2.18
CA ALA A 250 35.98 8.40 1.46
C ALA A 250 34.70 8.86 2.20
N LEU A 251 34.68 8.77 3.54
CA LEU A 251 33.61 9.32 4.38
C LEU A 251 33.54 10.86 4.24
N ALA A 252 34.68 11.55 4.35
CA ALA A 252 34.76 13.00 4.21
C ALA A 252 34.35 13.49 2.82
N ALA A 253 34.59 12.68 1.79
CA ALA A 253 34.19 12.94 0.41
C ALA A 253 32.73 12.52 0.09
N ASN A 254 31.95 12.10 1.09
CA ASN A 254 30.57 11.62 0.93
C ASN A 254 30.42 10.46 -0.08
N LYS A 255 31.41 9.56 -0.16
CA LYS A 255 31.41 8.42 -1.09
C LYS A 255 30.96 7.11 -0.46
N ILE A 256 30.67 7.08 0.83
CA ILE A 256 30.28 5.88 1.55
C ILE A 256 28.79 5.93 1.87
N PHE A 257 28.08 4.85 1.57
CA PHE A 257 26.65 4.69 1.81
C PHE A 257 26.39 3.43 2.62
N ILE A 258 25.25 3.39 3.31
CA ILE A 258 24.88 2.30 4.20
C ILE A 258 23.41 1.94 4.02
N VAL A 259 23.13 0.64 4.14
CA VAL A 259 21.77 0.12 4.39
C VAL A 259 21.82 -0.67 5.68
N ASP A 260 21.00 -0.30 6.64
CA ASP A 260 20.89 -0.94 7.95
C ASP A 260 19.47 -1.47 8.16
N LEU A 261 19.32 -2.80 8.25
CA LEU A 261 18.05 -3.47 8.51
C LEU A 261 17.85 -3.78 10.01
N HIS A 262 18.38 -2.94 10.90
CA HIS A 262 18.22 -3.03 12.37
C HIS A 262 16.77 -3.25 12.83
N ILE A 263 15.77 -2.75 12.08
CA ILE A 263 14.35 -2.96 12.41
C ILE A 263 13.96 -4.45 12.54
N LEU A 264 14.69 -5.35 11.88
CA LEU A 264 14.50 -6.80 11.93
C LEU A 264 15.13 -7.47 13.17
N GLU A 265 15.93 -6.74 13.95
CA GLU A 265 16.70 -7.31 15.06
C GLU A 265 15.80 -7.93 16.13
N GLY A 266 16.08 -9.19 16.47
CA GLY A 266 15.34 -9.92 17.50
C GLY A 266 13.89 -10.23 17.13
N ILE A 267 13.46 -9.97 15.90
CA ILE A 267 12.16 -10.45 15.43
C ILE A 267 12.23 -11.96 15.30
N LEU A 268 11.23 -12.58 15.90
CA LEU A 268 11.03 -14.00 15.84
C LEU A 268 10.18 -14.33 14.57
N PRO A 269 10.70 -15.04 13.55
CA PRO A 269 9.92 -15.69 12.48
C PRO A 269 8.53 -16.31 12.79
N GLU A 270 8.33 -17.09 13.87
CA GLU A 270 7.09 -17.77 14.32
C GLU A 270 7.07 -18.01 15.86
N GLU A 271 5.87 -18.08 16.49
CA GLU A 271 5.70 -18.17 17.95
C GLU A 271 6.17 -19.48 18.61
N ARG A 272 6.25 -20.60 17.88
CA ARG A 272 6.46 -21.95 18.46
C ARG A 272 7.85 -22.54 18.28
N VAL A 273 8.83 -21.79 17.78
CA VAL A 273 10.20 -22.30 17.64
C VAL A 273 10.99 -22.08 18.94
N ARG A 274 11.65 -23.14 19.44
CA ARG A 274 12.54 -23.03 20.60
C ARG A 274 13.63 -21.97 20.33
N PRO A 275 13.91 -21.05 21.26
CA PRO A 275 14.91 -19.98 21.07
C PRO A 275 16.30 -20.48 20.61
N THR A 276 16.68 -21.70 20.99
CA THR A 276 17.96 -22.32 20.66
C THR A 276 18.11 -22.76 19.20
N ASP A 277 17.00 -23.04 18.50
CA ASP A 277 16.99 -23.44 17.08
C ASP A 277 16.81 -22.25 16.13
N TYR A 278 16.58 -21.07 16.71
CA TYR A 278 15.89 -19.98 16.05
C TYR A 278 16.68 -18.67 15.91
N LEU A 279 17.67 -18.47 16.80
CA LEU A 279 18.67 -17.38 16.75
C LEU A 279 19.60 -17.44 15.52
N LYS A 280 19.18 -18.08 14.42
CA LYS A 280 20.02 -18.46 13.31
C LYS A 280 19.32 -18.44 11.94
N GLN A 281 18.15 -17.83 11.76
CA GLN A 281 17.43 -17.92 10.47
C GLN A 281 17.18 -16.55 9.82
N LEU A 282 16.48 -15.64 10.48
CA LEU A 282 16.32 -14.27 9.99
C LEU A 282 17.55 -13.43 10.36
N CYS A 283 18.13 -12.75 9.37
CA CYS A 283 19.22 -11.80 9.57
C CYS A 283 18.66 -10.39 9.79
N ALA A 284 19.45 -9.54 10.45
CA ALA A 284 19.19 -8.10 10.56
C ALA A 284 20.45 -7.37 10.07
N PRO A 285 20.73 -7.44 8.76
CA PRO A 285 22.06 -7.16 8.23
C PRO A 285 22.33 -5.66 8.08
N ILE A 286 23.62 -5.33 8.02
CA ILE A 286 24.15 -4.02 7.68
C ILE A 286 25.07 -4.19 6.46
N ALA A 287 24.91 -3.35 5.44
CA ALA A 287 25.77 -3.34 4.26
C ALA A 287 26.35 -1.94 4.02
N LEU A 288 27.65 -1.90 3.72
CA LEU A 288 28.39 -0.70 3.34
C LEU A 288 28.62 -0.70 1.83
N PHE A 289 28.53 0.48 1.22
CA PHE A 289 28.70 0.69 -0.20
C PHE A 289 29.67 1.85 -0.45
N TYR A 290 30.44 1.76 -1.53
CA TYR A 290 31.31 2.83 -2.02
C TYR A 290 30.85 3.29 -3.41
N LEU A 291 30.74 4.60 -3.60
CA LEU A 291 30.52 5.23 -4.90
C LEU A 291 31.87 5.48 -5.57
N ASN A 292 32.17 4.66 -6.58
CA ASN A 292 33.46 4.71 -7.26
C ASN A 292 33.59 5.95 -8.18
N LYS A 293 34.78 6.17 -8.73
CA LYS A 293 35.06 7.28 -9.67
C LYS A 293 34.24 7.26 -10.96
N HIS A 294 33.57 6.14 -11.25
CA HIS A 294 32.66 5.97 -12.40
C HIS A 294 31.19 6.16 -12.01
N ASN A 295 30.91 6.66 -10.80
CA ASN A 295 29.57 6.83 -10.24
C ASN A 295 28.77 5.52 -10.15
N VAL A 296 29.45 4.39 -9.98
CA VAL A 296 28.85 3.08 -9.73
C VAL A 296 28.92 2.80 -8.24
N LEU A 297 27.75 2.52 -7.65
CA LEU A 297 27.62 2.15 -6.26
C LEU A 297 27.93 0.65 -6.09
N LEU A 298 28.96 0.31 -5.32
CA LEU A 298 29.43 -1.07 -5.13
C LEU A 298 29.37 -1.47 -3.65
N PRO A 299 28.86 -2.67 -3.30
CA PRO A 299 28.97 -3.20 -1.95
C PRO A 299 30.44 -3.49 -1.60
N ILE A 300 30.86 -3.08 -0.42
CA ILE A 300 32.24 -3.26 0.08
C ILE A 300 32.31 -4.04 1.40
N ALA A 301 31.19 -4.14 2.13
CA ALA A 301 31.11 -4.92 3.36
C ALA A 301 29.67 -5.33 3.67
N ILE A 302 29.47 -6.54 4.19
CA ILE A 302 28.18 -7.01 4.73
C ILE A 302 28.42 -7.66 6.10
N GLN A 303 27.61 -7.31 7.09
CA GLN A 303 27.52 -8.02 8.37
C GLN A 303 26.07 -8.47 8.56
N LEU A 304 25.83 -9.75 8.87
CA LEU A 304 24.48 -10.33 8.81
C LEU A 304 23.62 -10.06 10.05
N TYR A 305 24.25 -9.72 11.18
CA TYR A 305 23.55 -9.35 12.41
C TYR A 305 24.07 -8.03 13.00
N GLN A 306 23.32 -7.46 13.94
CA GLN A 306 23.54 -6.15 14.55
C GLN A 306 24.61 -6.13 15.65
N TYR A 307 25.48 -7.13 15.76
CA TYR A 307 26.56 -7.18 16.75
C TYR A 307 27.86 -7.65 16.11
N SER A 308 29.00 -7.07 16.47
CA SER A 308 30.30 -7.55 15.99
C SER A 308 30.78 -8.76 16.81
N GLY A 309 31.43 -9.74 16.17
CA GLY A 309 32.04 -10.86 16.89
C GLY A 309 32.49 -12.01 16.00
N LYS A 310 33.22 -12.97 16.59
CA LYS A 310 33.77 -14.14 15.87
C LYS A 310 32.72 -14.99 15.14
N ARG A 311 31.46 -14.96 15.59
CA ARG A 311 30.33 -15.71 14.99
C ARG A 311 29.45 -14.85 14.06
N ASN A 312 29.83 -13.61 13.82
CA ASN A 312 29.19 -12.68 12.89
C ASN A 312 30.28 -11.78 12.27
N PRO A 313 31.13 -12.34 11.39
CA PRO A 313 32.20 -11.58 10.77
C PRO A 313 31.65 -10.58 9.76
N VAL A 314 32.50 -9.63 9.36
CA VAL A 314 32.25 -8.80 8.19
C VAL A 314 32.70 -9.57 6.93
N PHE A 315 31.74 -9.81 6.04
CA PHE A 315 31.97 -10.40 4.72
C PHE A 315 32.36 -9.29 3.74
N LEU A 316 33.34 -9.57 2.87
CA LEU A 316 33.94 -8.62 1.94
C LEU A 316 33.92 -9.18 0.50
N PRO A 317 33.98 -8.32 -0.53
CA PRO A 317 34.12 -8.78 -1.93
C PRO A 317 35.37 -9.63 -2.19
N SER A 318 36.40 -9.53 -1.35
CA SER A 318 37.63 -10.34 -1.43
C SER A 318 37.50 -11.73 -0.80
N ASP A 319 36.40 -12.03 -0.11
CA ASP A 319 36.15 -13.37 0.43
C ASP A 319 35.86 -14.37 -0.71
N PRO A 320 35.95 -15.69 -0.45
CA PRO A 320 35.63 -16.69 -1.48
C PRO A 320 34.27 -16.42 -2.15
N ALA A 321 34.23 -16.50 -3.47
CA ALA A 321 33.10 -16.00 -4.28
C ALA A 321 31.73 -16.51 -3.80
N ASN A 322 31.62 -17.80 -3.47
CA ASN A 322 30.37 -18.39 -2.99
C ASN A 322 30.00 -17.94 -1.57
N LEU A 323 30.96 -17.63 -0.71
CA LEU A 323 30.70 -17.08 0.61
C LEU A 323 30.19 -15.65 0.51
N TRP A 324 30.82 -14.82 -0.32
CA TRP A 324 30.36 -13.46 -0.60
C TRP A 324 28.96 -13.45 -1.21
N LEU A 325 28.71 -14.35 -2.17
CA LEU A 325 27.39 -14.53 -2.77
C LEU A 325 26.35 -14.95 -1.72
N LEU A 326 26.67 -15.91 -0.84
CA LEU A 326 25.77 -16.33 0.23
C LEU A 326 25.43 -15.17 1.19
N ALA A 327 26.41 -14.34 1.55
CA ALA A 327 26.18 -13.15 2.38
C ALA A 327 25.21 -12.17 1.70
N LYS A 328 25.37 -11.91 0.39
CA LYS A 328 24.42 -11.11 -0.40
C LYS A 328 23.03 -11.73 -0.47
N MET A 329 22.93 -13.05 -0.62
CA MET A 329 21.65 -13.76 -0.62
C MET A 329 20.90 -13.60 0.71
N TYR A 330 21.57 -13.76 1.86
CA TYR A 330 20.95 -13.54 3.18
C TYR A 330 20.63 -12.07 3.44
N PHE A 331 21.44 -11.14 2.92
CA PHE A 331 21.11 -9.71 2.93
C PHE A 331 19.78 -9.46 2.20
N ASN A 332 19.70 -9.88 0.93
CA ASN A 332 18.51 -9.70 0.10
C ASN A 332 17.31 -10.48 0.64
N CYS A 333 17.52 -11.62 1.32
CA CYS A 333 16.43 -12.34 1.98
C CYS A 333 15.78 -11.51 3.09
N SER A 334 16.61 -10.83 3.89
CA SER A 334 16.15 -9.96 4.98
C SER A 334 15.48 -8.71 4.43
N GLU A 335 16.04 -8.12 3.39
CA GLU A 335 15.43 -7.00 2.69
C GLU A 335 14.12 -7.40 2.00
N ALA A 336 14.00 -8.62 1.49
CA ALA A 336 12.75 -9.11 0.92
C ALA A 336 11.64 -9.18 1.97
N GLN A 337 11.96 -9.54 3.22
CA GLN A 337 11.01 -9.47 4.33
C GLN A 337 10.60 -8.02 4.61
N HIS A 338 11.58 -7.12 4.70
CA HIS A 338 11.33 -5.69 4.91
C HIS A 338 10.48 -5.09 3.79
N HIS A 339 10.84 -5.34 2.53
CA HIS A 339 10.14 -4.87 1.36
C HIS A 339 8.69 -5.37 1.35
N THR A 340 8.51 -6.68 1.46
CA THR A 340 7.19 -7.30 1.35
C THR A 340 6.28 -6.84 2.48
N VAL A 341 6.72 -6.99 3.73
CA VAL A 341 5.90 -6.71 4.92
C VAL A 341 5.74 -5.22 5.17
N LEU A 342 6.79 -4.40 5.04
CA LEU A 342 6.73 -2.97 5.37
C LEU A 342 6.53 -2.09 4.14
N THR A 343 7.43 -2.16 3.16
CA THR A 343 7.46 -1.16 2.09
C THR A 343 6.27 -1.29 1.15
N HIS A 344 5.96 -2.53 0.76
CA HIS A 344 4.84 -2.85 -0.12
C HIS A 344 3.53 -2.91 0.67
N MET A 345 3.43 -3.79 1.68
CA MET A 345 2.14 -4.10 2.34
C MET A 345 1.81 -3.17 3.51
N GLY A 346 2.67 -3.08 4.52
CA GLY A 346 2.41 -2.30 5.73
C GLY A 346 2.22 -0.81 5.47
N LEU A 347 3.30 -0.13 5.12
CA LEU A 347 3.34 1.33 4.93
C LEU A 347 2.76 1.75 3.57
N GLY A 348 2.82 0.88 2.56
CA GLY A 348 2.33 1.16 1.21
C GLY A 348 0.81 1.06 1.03
N ARG A 349 0.13 0.17 1.77
CA ARG A 349 -1.32 -0.05 1.62
C ARG A 349 -2.11 -0.21 2.94
N LEU A 350 -1.63 -0.97 3.93
CA LEU A 350 -2.38 -1.18 5.18
C LEU A 350 -2.51 0.11 6.01
N LEU A 351 -1.45 0.90 6.09
CA LEU A 351 -1.50 2.23 6.71
C LEU A 351 -2.51 3.14 6.01
N MET A 352 -2.56 3.08 4.68
CA MET A 352 -3.45 3.88 3.86
C MET A 352 -4.91 3.43 3.97
N GLU A 353 -5.17 2.17 4.34
CA GLU A 353 -6.53 1.70 4.63
C GLU A 353 -7.08 2.37 5.88
N GLY A 354 -6.27 2.49 6.94
CA GLY A 354 -6.64 3.26 8.12
C GLY A 354 -6.95 4.72 7.78
N VAL A 355 -6.20 5.32 6.85
CA VAL A 355 -6.48 6.67 6.32
C VAL A 355 -7.81 6.68 5.55
N ALA A 356 -8.08 5.69 4.72
CA ALA A 356 -9.34 5.57 4.00
C ALA A 356 -10.54 5.46 4.96
N VAL A 357 -10.40 4.68 6.04
CA VAL A 357 -11.40 4.58 7.12
C VAL A 357 -11.62 5.92 7.80
N CYS A 358 -10.55 6.61 8.22
CA CYS A 358 -10.65 7.96 8.80
C CYS A 358 -11.39 8.92 7.85
N THR A 359 -11.05 8.87 6.56
CA THR A 359 -11.64 9.70 5.51
C THR A 359 -13.15 9.43 5.38
N GLN A 360 -13.57 8.17 5.40
CA GLN A 360 -15.00 7.82 5.30
C GLN A 360 -15.81 8.22 6.54
N ARG A 361 -15.22 8.12 7.74
CA ARG A 361 -15.89 8.44 9.01
C ARG A 361 -16.09 9.94 9.18
N ASN A 362 -15.11 10.73 8.77
CA ASN A 362 -15.05 12.15 9.12
C ASN A 362 -15.40 13.10 7.97
N LEU A 363 -15.19 12.70 6.71
CA LEU A 363 -15.49 13.56 5.56
C LEU A 363 -16.74 13.07 4.84
N SER A 364 -17.66 13.99 4.55
CA SER A 364 -18.81 13.73 3.70
C SER A 364 -18.37 13.35 2.29
N PRO A 365 -19.07 12.46 1.56
CA PRO A 365 -18.76 12.15 0.15
C PRO A 365 -18.75 13.35 -0.79
N SER A 366 -19.32 14.44 -0.31
CA SER A 366 -19.40 15.73 -0.95
C SER A 366 -18.22 16.64 -0.67
N HIS A 367 -17.52 16.42 0.45
CA HIS A 367 -16.40 17.23 0.87
C HIS A 367 -15.31 17.22 -0.22
N PRO A 368 -14.72 18.38 -0.60
CA PRO A 368 -13.76 18.46 -1.71
C PRO A 368 -12.57 17.50 -1.51
N LEU A 369 -12.06 17.42 -0.28
CA LEU A 369 -10.99 16.48 0.07
C LEU A 369 -11.42 14.99 -0.01
N HIS A 370 -12.65 14.62 0.39
CA HIS A 370 -13.13 13.24 0.23
C HIS A 370 -13.15 12.85 -1.24
N ARG A 371 -13.72 13.72 -2.07
CA ARG A 371 -13.84 13.48 -3.51
C ARG A 371 -12.48 13.38 -4.19
N LEU A 372 -11.51 14.16 -3.72
CA LEU A 372 -10.13 14.08 -4.18
C LEU A 372 -9.47 12.74 -3.78
N LEU A 373 -9.63 12.30 -2.53
CA LEU A 373 -8.95 11.11 -1.99
C LEU A 373 -9.62 9.77 -2.35
N ALA A 374 -10.95 9.70 -2.40
CA ALA A 374 -11.70 8.45 -2.57
C ALA A 374 -11.27 7.62 -3.81
N PRO A 375 -11.00 8.21 -4.98
CA PRO A 375 -10.52 7.48 -6.15
C PRO A 375 -9.18 6.78 -5.92
N HIS A 376 -8.34 7.33 -5.05
CA HIS A 376 -7.03 6.78 -4.71
C HIS A 376 -7.13 5.59 -3.73
N PHE A 377 -8.30 5.38 -3.11
CA PHE A 377 -8.55 4.28 -2.15
C PHE A 377 -9.47 3.16 -2.67
N ARG A 378 -9.96 3.26 -3.93
CA ARG A 378 -11.06 2.45 -4.49
C ARG A 378 -10.95 0.92 -4.36
N HIS A 379 -9.74 0.35 -4.25
CA HIS A 379 -9.54 -1.10 -4.09
C HIS A 379 -8.75 -1.48 -2.85
N LEU A 380 -8.45 -0.51 -1.98
CA LEU A 380 -7.49 -0.70 -0.91
C LEU A 380 -7.99 -1.72 0.13
N MET A 381 -9.22 -1.55 0.62
CA MET A 381 -9.81 -2.43 1.64
C MET A 381 -9.96 -3.88 1.16
N ILE A 382 -10.53 -4.09 -0.03
CA ILE A 382 -10.74 -5.45 -0.55
C ILE A 382 -9.40 -6.16 -0.82
N THR A 383 -8.41 -5.41 -1.33
CA THR A 383 -7.08 -5.97 -1.58
C THR A 383 -6.36 -6.31 -0.28
N ASN A 384 -6.51 -5.48 0.74
CA ASN A 384 -5.87 -5.69 2.03
C ASN A 384 -6.51 -6.81 2.83
N ALA A 385 -7.83 -7.00 2.78
CA ALA A 385 -8.50 -8.13 3.44
C ALA A 385 -7.86 -9.46 3.02
N VAL A 386 -7.73 -9.68 1.70
CA VAL A 386 -7.04 -10.86 1.13
C VAL A 386 -5.58 -10.92 1.56
N THR A 387 -4.87 -9.79 1.48
CA THR A 387 -3.43 -9.76 1.78
C THR A 387 -3.13 -10.08 3.25
N VAL A 388 -3.98 -9.64 4.17
CA VAL A 388 -3.84 -9.91 5.61
C VAL A 388 -4.06 -11.38 5.90
N GLU A 389 -5.09 -11.99 5.32
CA GLU A 389 -5.36 -13.43 5.38
C GLU A 389 -4.13 -14.22 4.88
N GLU A 390 -3.66 -13.90 3.67
CA GLU A 390 -2.52 -14.56 3.05
C GLU A 390 -1.23 -14.51 3.87
N LEU A 391 -0.95 -13.35 4.49
CA LEU A 391 0.26 -13.12 5.29
C LEU A 391 0.21 -13.76 6.67
N LEU A 392 -0.95 -13.80 7.31
CA LEU A 392 -1.07 -14.10 8.73
C LEU A 392 -1.64 -15.49 9.02
N GLU A 393 -2.40 -16.08 8.09
CA GLU A 393 -3.07 -17.35 8.32
C GLU A 393 -2.19 -18.55 7.94
N PRO A 394 -1.97 -19.50 8.86
CA PRO A 394 -1.26 -20.74 8.55
C PRO A 394 -1.92 -21.51 7.40
N GLY A 395 -1.09 -22.07 6.51
CA GLY A 395 -1.57 -22.78 5.31
C GLY A 395 -1.83 -21.88 4.09
N MET A 396 -1.82 -20.55 4.26
CA MET A 396 -1.82 -19.60 3.15
C MET A 396 -0.44 -19.49 2.50
N TRP A 397 -0.40 -19.15 1.21
CA TRP A 397 0.85 -19.29 0.45
C TRP A 397 1.91 -18.27 0.84
N MET A 398 1.54 -17.00 1.12
CA MET A 398 2.50 -16.01 1.62
C MET A 398 3.07 -16.43 2.97
N TYR A 399 2.20 -16.94 3.85
CA TYR A 399 2.61 -17.49 5.15
C TYR A 399 3.63 -18.63 4.99
N GLU A 400 3.44 -19.52 4.02
CA GLU A 400 4.34 -20.68 3.84
C GLU A 400 5.64 -20.38 3.09
N PHE A 401 5.67 -19.35 2.23
CA PHE A 401 6.81 -19.07 1.34
C PHE A 401 7.74 -17.95 1.80
N MET A 402 7.48 -17.37 2.99
CA MET A 402 8.29 -16.32 3.59
C MET A 402 9.08 -16.80 4.82
N MET A 403 10.19 -16.11 5.14
CA MET A 403 10.91 -16.33 6.39
C MET A 403 10.12 -15.81 7.60
N LEU A 404 9.49 -14.65 7.49
CA LEU A 404 8.62 -14.11 8.55
C LEU A 404 7.22 -14.68 8.42
N LYS A 405 6.66 -15.14 9.54
CA LYS A 405 5.30 -15.70 9.64
C LYS A 405 4.54 -15.05 10.80
N GLY A 406 3.21 -15.04 10.73
CA GLY A 406 2.30 -14.67 11.84
C GLY A 406 2.79 -13.51 12.72
N ALA A 407 3.15 -13.81 13.98
CA ALA A 407 3.62 -12.83 14.96
C ALA A 407 4.88 -12.05 14.54
N GLY A 408 5.78 -12.65 13.76
CA GLY A 408 6.96 -11.96 13.24
C GLY A 408 6.60 -10.88 12.22
N VAL A 409 5.64 -11.16 11.34
CA VAL A 409 5.07 -10.19 10.40
C VAL A 409 4.39 -9.05 11.16
N GLN A 410 3.57 -9.38 12.18
CA GLN A 410 2.90 -8.40 13.04
C GLN A 410 3.88 -7.50 13.79
N GLU A 411 4.95 -8.07 14.38
CA GLU A 411 5.95 -7.32 15.12
C GLU A 411 6.72 -6.36 14.20
N LEU A 412 7.08 -6.81 13.00
CA LEU A 412 7.72 -5.96 12.02
C LEU A 412 6.81 -4.78 11.63
N MET A 413 5.54 -5.06 11.30
CA MET A 413 4.54 -4.02 11.00
C MET A 413 4.36 -3.04 12.17
N ARG A 414 4.31 -3.54 13.40
CA ARG A 414 4.19 -2.72 14.61
C ARG A 414 5.37 -1.76 14.76
N ARG A 415 6.61 -2.25 14.58
CA ARG A 415 7.83 -1.42 14.62
C ARG A 415 7.82 -0.37 13.51
N GLY A 416 7.51 -0.77 12.27
CA GLY A 416 7.44 0.13 11.13
C GLY A 416 6.39 1.24 11.31
N LYS A 417 5.20 0.90 11.82
CA LYS A 417 4.15 1.89 12.13
C LYS A 417 4.57 2.87 13.22
N ALA A 418 5.32 2.39 14.23
CA ALA A 418 5.79 3.23 15.34
C ALA A 418 6.88 4.22 14.91
N SER A 419 7.74 3.83 13.96
CA SER A 419 8.78 4.70 13.40
C SER A 419 8.26 5.67 12.33
N TRP A 420 7.22 5.28 11.58
CA TRP A 420 6.71 6.07 10.46
C TRP A 420 6.07 7.40 10.88
N ARG A 421 6.43 8.47 10.17
CA ARG A 421 5.91 9.83 10.31
C ARG A 421 5.48 10.40 8.96
N LEU A 422 4.33 11.06 8.93
CA LEU A 422 3.80 11.67 7.71
C LEU A 422 4.73 12.78 7.19
N ASP A 423 5.13 13.70 8.05
CA ASP A 423 5.98 14.86 7.73
C ASP A 423 7.39 14.50 7.27
N LEU A 424 7.82 13.25 7.41
CA LEU A 424 9.14 12.77 7.02
C LEU A 424 9.05 11.68 5.95
N ASP A 425 8.46 10.54 6.29
CA ASP A 425 8.39 9.35 5.43
C ASP A 425 7.31 9.46 4.35
N GLY A 426 6.25 10.23 4.62
CA GLY A 426 5.18 10.52 3.66
C GLY A 426 5.53 11.59 2.62
N VAL A 427 6.59 12.38 2.87
CA VAL A 427 7.03 13.49 2.02
C VAL A 427 8.34 13.12 1.33
N VAL A 428 8.26 12.73 0.05
CA VAL A 428 9.39 12.17 -0.70
C VAL A 428 10.66 13.04 -0.64
N PRO A 429 10.59 14.37 -0.86
CA PRO A 429 11.77 15.23 -0.75
C PRO A 429 12.42 15.23 0.65
N ARG A 430 11.62 15.13 1.71
CA ARG A 430 12.13 15.16 3.10
C ARG A 430 12.79 13.84 3.48
N GLN A 431 12.23 12.69 3.11
CA GLN A 431 12.89 11.40 3.37
C GLN A 431 14.21 11.24 2.60
N VAL A 432 14.37 11.80 1.39
CA VAL A 432 15.64 11.72 0.65
C VAL A 432 16.68 12.67 1.25
N ALA A 433 16.25 13.84 1.72
CA ALA A 433 17.11 14.79 2.43
C ALA A 433 17.59 14.25 3.78
N ALA A 434 16.68 13.65 4.56
CA ALA A 434 17.01 13.07 5.86
C ALA A 434 18.01 11.90 5.76
N ARG A 435 18.03 11.20 4.62
CA ARG A 435 19.01 10.15 4.33
C ARG A 435 20.33 10.69 3.74
N GLY A 436 20.47 12.00 3.55
CA GLY A 436 21.68 12.62 2.99
C GLY A 436 21.90 12.33 1.50
N VAL A 437 20.86 11.92 0.76
CA VAL A 437 20.94 11.46 -0.64
C VAL A 437 20.11 12.33 -1.60
N ALA A 438 19.61 13.47 -1.13
CA ALA A 438 18.82 14.40 -1.95
C ALA A 438 19.61 14.99 -3.13
N GLU A 439 20.88 15.32 -2.91
CA GLU A 439 21.70 16.01 -3.91
C GLU A 439 22.25 15.03 -4.97
N PRO A 440 22.02 15.28 -6.27
CA PRO A 440 22.61 14.48 -7.34
C PRO A 440 24.15 14.50 -7.35
N SER A 441 24.78 15.53 -6.78
CA SER A 441 26.24 15.57 -6.65
C SER A 441 26.79 14.54 -5.65
N VAL A 442 25.99 14.13 -4.66
CA VAL A 442 26.36 13.12 -3.66
C VAL A 442 26.13 11.71 -4.19
N LEU A 443 24.96 11.47 -4.79
CA LEU A 443 24.62 10.18 -5.42
C LEU A 443 24.01 10.44 -6.80
N PRO A 444 24.83 10.45 -7.87
CA PRO A 444 24.39 10.85 -9.21
C PRO A 444 23.33 9.94 -9.81
N HIS A 445 23.55 8.63 -9.78
CA HIS A 445 22.59 7.66 -10.32
C HIS A 445 21.61 7.20 -9.23
N TYR A 446 20.51 7.94 -9.07
CA TYR A 446 19.43 7.55 -8.16
C TYR A 446 18.04 7.82 -8.77
N PRO A 447 17.64 7.04 -9.79
CA PRO A 447 16.44 7.33 -10.58
C PRO A 447 15.14 7.28 -9.77
N TYR A 448 15.06 6.44 -8.72
CA TYR A 448 13.91 6.47 -7.80
C TYR A 448 13.75 7.84 -7.13
N ARG A 449 14.83 8.43 -6.60
CA ARG A 449 14.80 9.76 -5.97
C ARG A 449 14.30 10.79 -6.97
N ASP A 450 14.90 10.83 -8.15
CA ASP A 450 14.63 11.87 -9.15
C ASP A 450 13.16 11.81 -9.62
N ASP A 451 12.69 10.61 -9.95
CA ASP A 451 11.33 10.41 -10.46
C ASP A 451 10.29 10.59 -9.35
N ALA A 452 10.50 9.98 -8.18
CA ALA A 452 9.53 10.06 -7.08
C ALA A 452 9.40 11.49 -6.51
N THR A 453 10.50 12.24 -6.43
CA THR A 453 10.48 13.65 -5.97
C THR A 453 9.70 14.51 -6.95
N ALA A 454 9.95 14.35 -8.25
CA ALA A 454 9.26 15.12 -9.29
C ALA A 454 7.77 14.79 -9.36
N LEU A 455 7.40 13.51 -9.21
CA LEU A 455 6.00 13.08 -9.14
C LEU A 455 5.30 13.59 -7.88
N HIS A 456 5.95 13.53 -6.72
CA HIS A 456 5.39 14.06 -5.48
C HIS A 456 5.07 15.56 -5.61
N ALA A 457 5.98 16.34 -6.19
CA ALA A 457 5.75 17.76 -6.43
C ALA A 457 4.62 18.03 -7.43
N ALA A 458 4.47 17.20 -8.47
CA ALA A 458 3.35 17.30 -9.42
C ALA A 458 2.01 16.98 -8.75
N ILE A 459 1.97 15.95 -7.89
CA ILE A 459 0.80 15.60 -7.08
C ILE A 459 0.47 16.74 -6.12
N GLU A 460 1.45 17.35 -5.47
CA GLU A 460 1.23 18.47 -4.55
C GLU A 460 0.56 19.66 -5.24
N ARG A 461 1.06 20.05 -6.42
CA ARG A 461 0.45 21.12 -7.24
C ARG A 461 -0.98 20.76 -7.65
N TYR A 462 -1.21 19.51 -8.03
CA TYR A 462 -2.55 19.02 -8.38
C TYR A 462 -3.51 19.10 -7.19
N VAL A 463 -3.11 18.59 -6.03
CA VAL A 463 -3.90 18.62 -4.78
C VAL A 463 -4.22 20.05 -4.38
N ARG A 464 -3.23 20.94 -4.41
CA ARG A 464 -3.42 22.36 -4.11
C ARG A 464 -4.45 22.99 -5.05
N ALA A 465 -4.28 22.82 -6.36
CA ALA A 465 -5.20 23.39 -7.35
C ALA A 465 -6.64 22.85 -7.23
N CYS A 466 -6.82 21.62 -6.72
CA CYS A 466 -8.13 21.07 -6.40
C CYS A 466 -8.77 21.67 -5.15
N LEU A 467 -7.99 22.02 -4.12
CA LEU A 467 -8.50 22.44 -2.81
C LEU A 467 -8.58 23.96 -2.62
N GLU A 468 -7.69 24.70 -3.25
CA GLU A 468 -7.59 26.17 -3.17
C GLU A 468 -8.90 26.92 -3.45
N PRO A 469 -9.74 26.51 -4.43
CA PRO A 469 -11.04 27.16 -4.65
C PRO A 469 -12.01 27.07 -3.45
N TYR A 470 -11.85 26.07 -2.58
CA TYR A 470 -12.72 25.83 -1.43
C TYR A 470 -12.20 26.52 -0.17
N TYR A 471 -10.88 26.59 -0.01
CA TYR A 471 -10.17 27.14 1.15
C TYR A 471 -9.41 28.41 0.78
N THR A 472 -10.15 29.49 0.54
CA THR A 472 -9.61 30.79 0.11
C THR A 472 -8.80 31.53 1.18
N ASP A 473 -8.94 31.14 2.45
CA ASP A 473 -8.28 31.73 3.60
C ASP A 473 -8.22 30.73 4.77
N GLU A 474 -7.38 31.03 5.77
CA GLU A 474 -7.16 30.17 6.94
C GLU A 474 -8.42 30.00 7.81
N THR A 475 -9.35 30.98 7.80
CA THR A 475 -10.58 30.89 8.59
C THR A 475 -11.51 29.81 8.07
N ARG A 476 -11.52 29.57 6.75
CA ARG A 476 -12.26 28.45 6.16
C ARG A 476 -11.67 27.10 6.54
N VAL A 477 -10.35 26.99 6.64
CA VAL A 477 -9.70 25.74 7.07
C VAL A 477 -9.98 25.48 8.55
N ALA A 478 -9.76 26.48 9.40
CA ALA A 478 -9.98 26.37 10.84
C ALA A 478 -11.47 26.20 11.21
N GLY A 479 -12.38 26.74 10.41
CA GLY A 479 -13.83 26.63 10.57
C GLY A 479 -14.42 25.32 10.04
N ASP A 480 -13.65 24.50 9.34
CA ASP A 480 -14.09 23.23 8.77
C ASP A 480 -14.07 22.13 9.84
N TRP A 481 -15.25 21.82 10.37
CA TRP A 481 -15.39 20.82 11.42
C TRP A 481 -15.11 19.39 10.92
N GLU A 482 -15.33 19.09 9.63
CA GLU A 482 -15.04 17.77 9.06
C GLU A 482 -13.52 17.56 8.99
N LEU A 483 -12.77 18.57 8.55
CA LEU A 483 -11.30 18.55 8.58
C LEU A 483 -10.74 18.44 10.00
N LEU A 484 -11.33 19.16 10.96
CA LEU A 484 -10.94 19.08 12.37
C LEU A 484 -11.09 17.65 12.91
N GLN A 485 -12.26 17.03 12.69
CA GLN A 485 -12.52 15.67 13.17
C GLN A 485 -11.65 14.64 12.44
N TRP A 486 -11.48 14.79 11.13
CA TRP A 486 -10.61 13.94 10.33
C TRP A 486 -9.19 13.95 10.85
N ARG A 487 -8.59 15.14 11.07
CA ARG A 487 -7.26 15.25 11.66
C ARG A 487 -7.19 14.63 13.05
N ARG A 488 -8.17 14.93 13.91
CA ARG A 488 -8.23 14.38 15.27
C ARG A 488 -8.20 12.86 15.26
N GLU A 489 -8.98 12.22 14.38
CA GLU A 489 -8.96 10.76 14.27
C GLU A 489 -7.63 10.23 13.71
N LEU A 490 -7.04 10.90 12.70
CA LEU A 490 -5.75 10.51 12.14
C LEU A 490 -4.64 10.46 13.21
N VAL A 491 -4.57 11.46 14.10
CA VAL A 491 -3.50 11.56 15.12
C VAL A 491 -3.83 10.88 16.44
N ARG A 492 -5.11 10.66 16.74
CA ARG A 492 -5.55 10.03 17.99
C ARG A 492 -4.91 8.64 18.12
N PRO A 493 -4.32 8.29 19.27
CA PRO A 493 -3.68 6.99 19.46
C PRO A 493 -4.62 5.82 19.14
N ALA A 494 -4.06 4.72 18.61
CA ALA A 494 -4.82 3.51 18.26
C ALA A 494 -5.62 2.95 19.45
N GLN A 495 -5.04 2.98 20.65
CA GLN A 495 -5.69 2.53 21.89
C GLN A 495 -6.90 3.39 22.29
N LYS A 496 -7.07 4.57 21.67
CA LYS A 496 -8.20 5.47 21.85
C LYS A 496 -9.10 5.51 20.62
N GLY A 497 -9.00 4.53 19.73
CA GLY A 497 -9.83 4.41 18.52
C GLY A 497 -9.48 5.39 17.39
N GLY A 498 -8.25 5.90 17.32
CA GLY A 498 -7.74 6.64 16.16
C GLY A 498 -6.68 5.86 15.37
N LEU A 499 -6.03 6.50 14.40
CA LEU A 499 -5.00 5.85 13.59
C LEU A 499 -3.58 5.98 14.18
N GLY A 500 -3.37 6.93 15.08
CA GLY A 500 -2.08 7.18 15.71
C GLY A 500 -0.99 7.55 14.69
N LEU A 501 -1.31 8.33 13.66
CA LEU A 501 -0.32 8.87 12.74
C LEU A 501 0.52 9.95 13.43
N ARG A 502 1.83 9.84 13.28
CA ARG A 502 2.78 10.85 13.72
C ARG A 502 3.07 11.82 12.59
N GLY A 503 3.41 13.07 12.94
CA GLY A 503 3.85 14.07 11.96
C GLY A 503 2.72 14.57 11.04
N VAL A 504 1.45 14.42 11.42
CA VAL A 504 0.36 15.08 10.68
C VAL A 504 0.40 16.58 11.03
N PRO A 505 0.59 17.49 10.07
CA PRO A 505 0.76 18.92 10.33
C PRO A 505 -0.50 19.54 10.97
N GLY A 506 -0.36 20.66 11.68
CA GLY A 506 -1.46 21.35 12.38
C GLY A 506 -1.38 21.29 13.91
N ASP A 507 -2.37 21.91 14.56
CA ASP A 507 -2.46 22.05 16.01
C ASP A 507 -3.28 20.92 16.66
N MET A 508 -2.91 20.53 17.88
CA MET A 508 -3.58 19.44 18.61
C MET A 508 -5.05 19.73 18.95
N VAL A 509 -5.41 20.99 19.16
CA VAL A 509 -6.75 21.42 19.54
C VAL A 509 -7.52 21.96 18.33
N ALA A 510 -6.92 22.88 17.59
CA ALA A 510 -7.51 23.60 16.47
C ALA A 510 -7.47 22.82 15.14
N GLY A 511 -6.75 21.69 15.08
CA GLY A 511 -6.72 20.85 13.89
C GLY A 511 -5.82 21.40 12.78
N PHE A 512 -6.30 21.38 11.54
CA PHE A 512 -5.58 22.04 10.45
C PHE A 512 -5.85 23.56 10.51
N THR A 513 -4.78 24.36 10.48
CA THR A 513 -4.87 25.83 10.53
C THR A 513 -4.63 26.50 9.18
N THR A 514 -3.94 25.83 8.25
CA THR A 514 -3.61 26.37 6.93
C THR A 514 -3.94 25.36 5.84
N LEU A 515 -4.16 25.84 4.61
CA LEU A 515 -4.35 24.97 3.44
C LEU A 515 -3.11 24.10 3.19
N ASP A 516 -1.90 24.61 3.47
CA ASP A 516 -0.66 23.86 3.31
C ASP A 516 -0.64 22.58 4.13
N HIS A 517 -1.18 22.61 5.35
CA HIS A 517 -1.26 21.39 6.17
C HIS A 517 -2.15 20.32 5.52
N VAL A 518 -3.28 20.73 4.93
CA VAL A 518 -4.21 19.82 4.25
C VAL A 518 -3.60 19.29 2.96
N VAL A 519 -2.98 20.17 2.17
CA VAL A 519 -2.31 19.83 0.91
C VAL A 519 -1.17 18.84 1.16
N GLU A 520 -0.30 19.10 2.13
CA GLU A 520 0.80 18.20 2.48
C GLU A 520 0.28 16.82 2.89
N THR A 521 -0.72 16.79 3.78
CA THR A 521 -1.33 15.55 4.27
C THR A 521 -1.94 14.73 3.12
N ALA A 522 -2.74 15.36 2.27
CA ALA A 522 -3.38 14.69 1.13
C ALA A 522 -2.36 14.23 0.08
N THR A 523 -1.33 15.05 -0.18
CA THR A 523 -0.23 14.72 -1.11
C THR A 523 0.55 13.50 -0.64
N ALA A 524 0.85 13.40 0.65
CA ALA A 524 1.52 12.24 1.23
C ALA A 524 0.70 10.95 1.02
N PHE A 525 -0.61 11.00 1.26
CA PHE A 525 -1.50 9.85 1.08
C PHE A 525 -1.62 9.41 -0.37
N ILE A 526 -1.84 10.36 -1.29
CA ILE A 526 -1.92 10.07 -2.72
C ILE A 526 -0.57 9.52 -3.21
N SER A 527 0.54 10.13 -2.80
CA SER A 527 1.88 9.67 -3.19
C SER A 527 2.18 8.26 -2.68
N ALA A 528 1.72 7.89 -1.49
CA ALA A 528 1.93 6.55 -0.93
C ALA A 528 1.25 5.46 -1.79
N VAL A 529 -0.03 5.62 -2.14
CA VAL A 529 -0.81 4.63 -2.90
C VAL A 529 -0.56 4.68 -4.41
N THR A 530 0.11 5.72 -4.92
CA THR A 530 0.48 5.87 -6.33
C THR A 530 1.97 5.59 -6.53
N VAL A 531 2.83 6.59 -6.30
CA VAL A 531 4.28 6.54 -6.47
C VAL A 531 4.92 5.48 -5.58
N GLY A 532 4.55 5.45 -4.30
CA GLY A 532 5.09 4.53 -3.31
C GLY A 532 4.80 3.07 -3.64
N HIS A 533 3.53 2.76 -3.93
CA HIS A 533 3.09 1.43 -4.33
C HIS A 533 3.69 0.99 -5.67
N ALA A 534 3.68 1.88 -6.68
CA ALA A 534 4.26 1.62 -8.00
C ALA A 534 5.75 1.26 -7.93
N ALA A 535 6.54 2.07 -7.22
CA ALA A 535 7.97 1.83 -7.03
C ALA A 535 8.26 0.49 -6.33
N ALA A 536 7.37 0.04 -5.45
CA ALA A 536 7.52 -1.21 -4.71
C ALA A 536 7.07 -2.46 -5.49
N THR A 537 6.34 -2.31 -6.61
CA THR A 537 5.64 -3.44 -7.25
C THR A 537 5.90 -3.60 -8.73
N LEU A 538 5.91 -2.53 -9.53
CA LEU A 538 5.91 -2.65 -10.99
C LEU A 538 7.21 -3.24 -11.55
N GLY A 539 8.33 -3.05 -10.84
CA GLY A 539 9.62 -3.67 -11.16
C GLY A 539 9.87 -5.01 -10.49
N LEU A 540 8.92 -5.54 -9.73
CA LEU A 540 9.16 -6.64 -8.80
C LEU A 540 9.56 -7.95 -9.49
N TYR A 541 9.03 -8.23 -10.67
CA TYR A 541 9.41 -9.40 -11.45
C TYR A 541 10.82 -9.26 -12.02
N GLU A 542 11.16 -8.10 -12.58
CA GLU A 542 12.51 -7.87 -13.13
C GLU A 542 13.60 -7.93 -12.06
N GLU A 543 13.25 -7.55 -10.83
CA GLU A 543 14.15 -7.46 -9.68
C GLU A 543 14.23 -8.76 -8.87
N ALA A 544 13.07 -9.33 -8.51
CA ALA A 544 12.94 -10.45 -7.58
C ALA A 544 12.37 -11.73 -8.21
N GLY A 545 11.97 -11.68 -9.48
CA GLY A 545 11.47 -12.83 -10.23
C GLY A 545 12.52 -13.92 -10.48
N PHE A 546 13.81 -13.64 -10.25
CA PHE A 546 14.84 -14.68 -10.17
C PHE A 546 15.20 -14.94 -8.71
N VAL A 547 14.55 -15.94 -8.10
CA VAL A 547 14.56 -16.20 -6.65
C VAL A 547 15.95 -16.18 -6.00
N PRO A 548 17.04 -16.73 -6.59
CA PRO A 548 18.36 -16.66 -5.97
C PRO A 548 18.88 -15.24 -5.72
N GLY A 549 18.47 -14.27 -6.55
CA GLY A 549 18.89 -12.88 -6.45
C GLY A 549 18.15 -12.10 -5.37
N TYR A 550 16.92 -12.48 -5.03
CA TYR A 550 16.10 -11.78 -4.03
C TYR A 550 15.11 -12.75 -3.35
N PRO A 551 15.62 -13.70 -2.54
CA PRO A 551 14.81 -14.82 -2.06
C PRO A 551 13.87 -14.42 -0.92
N LEU A 552 12.60 -14.84 -0.96
CA LEU A 552 11.68 -14.70 0.18
C LEU A 552 12.00 -15.68 1.32
N VAL A 553 12.68 -16.78 1.02
CA VAL A 553 13.05 -17.83 1.97
C VAL A 553 14.41 -18.42 1.61
N LEU A 554 15.23 -18.66 2.63
CA LEU A 554 16.48 -19.42 2.52
C LEU A 554 16.51 -20.48 3.64
N HIS A 555 16.87 -21.70 3.27
CA HIS A 555 16.99 -22.81 4.20
C HIS A 555 18.38 -22.90 4.82
N GLY A 556 18.46 -23.42 6.04
CA GLY A 556 19.70 -23.58 6.79
C GLY A 556 20.25 -22.28 7.37
N LEU A 557 21.38 -22.39 8.06
CA LEU A 557 21.94 -21.31 8.85
C LEU A 557 22.78 -20.34 7.99
N PRO A 558 22.67 -19.01 8.23
CA PRO A 558 23.62 -18.02 7.72
C PRO A 558 25.05 -18.36 8.10
N PRO A 559 26.04 -18.00 7.26
CA PRO A 559 27.44 -18.22 7.57
C PRO A 559 27.83 -17.43 8.82
N ARG A 560 28.56 -18.10 9.72
CA ARG A 560 29.02 -17.56 11.02
C ARG A 560 30.52 -17.35 11.06
N SER A 561 31.24 -17.82 10.06
CA SER A 561 32.69 -17.69 9.95
C SER A 561 33.13 -17.71 8.49
N LYS A 562 34.35 -17.24 8.19
CA LYS A 562 34.85 -17.17 6.81
C LYS A 562 35.29 -18.52 6.24
N GLU A 563 35.48 -19.51 7.11
CA GLU A 563 35.83 -20.88 6.75
C GLU A 563 34.63 -21.68 6.21
N GLN A 564 33.40 -21.18 6.40
CA GLN A 564 32.15 -21.81 5.95
C GLN A 564 31.80 -21.47 4.49
N THR A 565 32.77 -21.58 3.59
CA THR A 565 32.53 -21.33 2.16
C THR A 565 31.72 -22.48 1.55
N PRO A 566 30.49 -22.24 1.04
CA PRO A 566 29.68 -23.28 0.46
C PRO A 566 30.12 -23.62 -0.97
N SER A 567 29.95 -24.88 -1.36
CA SER A 567 29.93 -25.29 -2.77
C SER A 567 28.69 -24.76 -3.49
N THR A 568 28.71 -24.78 -4.82
CA THR A 568 27.55 -24.38 -5.64
C THR A 568 26.31 -25.26 -5.37
N ALA A 569 26.51 -26.56 -5.10
CA ALA A 569 25.43 -27.46 -4.73
C ALA A 569 24.82 -27.07 -3.38
N GLU A 570 25.65 -26.75 -2.38
CA GLU A 570 25.15 -26.29 -1.08
C GLU A 570 24.43 -24.95 -1.16
N LEU A 571 24.80 -24.05 -2.09
CA LEU A 571 24.04 -22.82 -2.35
C LEU A 571 22.65 -23.12 -2.90
N LEU A 572 22.52 -24.04 -3.85
CA LEU A 572 21.23 -24.48 -4.40
C LEU A 572 20.35 -25.13 -3.32
N GLU A 573 20.95 -25.88 -2.40
CA GLU A 573 20.22 -26.47 -1.27
C GLU A 573 19.61 -25.42 -0.33
N ARG A 574 20.18 -24.20 -0.27
CA ARG A 574 19.60 -23.07 0.48
C ARG A 574 18.30 -22.57 -0.14
N LEU A 575 18.07 -22.77 -1.43
CA LEU A 575 16.89 -22.26 -2.10
C LEU A 575 15.65 -23.11 -1.79
N PRO A 576 14.44 -22.52 -1.89
CA PRO A 576 13.22 -23.29 -1.88
C PRO A 576 13.20 -24.35 -2.99
N GLY A 577 12.40 -25.40 -2.81
CA GLY A 577 12.17 -26.42 -3.84
C GLY A 577 11.58 -25.83 -5.13
N ARG A 578 11.53 -26.63 -6.20
CA ARG A 578 11.05 -26.20 -7.53
C ARG A 578 9.65 -25.60 -7.48
N CYS A 579 8.70 -26.29 -6.82
CA CYS A 579 7.32 -25.81 -6.74
C CYS A 579 7.22 -24.44 -6.04
N HIS A 580 7.83 -24.30 -4.86
CA HIS A 580 7.85 -23.04 -4.11
C HIS A 580 8.54 -21.92 -4.89
N THR A 581 9.66 -22.21 -5.55
CA THR A 581 10.37 -21.26 -6.41
C THR A 581 9.46 -20.74 -7.51
N TRP A 582 8.79 -21.66 -8.23
CA TRP A 582 7.90 -21.31 -9.34
C TRP A 582 6.73 -20.44 -8.87
N PHE A 583 6.13 -20.78 -7.73
CA PHE A 583 5.07 -19.96 -7.12
C PHE A 583 5.53 -18.54 -6.84
N ILE A 584 6.67 -18.36 -6.15
CA ILE A 584 7.23 -17.03 -5.87
C ILE A 584 7.41 -16.22 -7.17
N MET A 585 7.94 -16.86 -8.22
CA MET A 585 8.14 -16.20 -9.52
C MET A 585 6.82 -15.76 -10.15
N LEU A 586 5.79 -16.62 -10.14
CA LEU A 586 4.48 -16.33 -10.69
C LEU A 586 3.84 -15.14 -9.96
N LEU A 587 3.94 -15.11 -8.63
CA LEU A 587 3.36 -14.08 -7.79
C LEU A 587 4.02 -12.73 -8.01
N TRP A 588 5.35 -12.70 -8.13
CA TRP A 588 6.07 -11.49 -8.53
C TRP A 588 5.68 -11.00 -9.90
N LYS A 589 5.46 -11.90 -10.87
CA LYS A 589 4.95 -11.52 -12.21
C LYS A 589 3.56 -10.90 -12.11
N LEU A 590 2.67 -11.53 -11.33
CA LEU A 590 1.32 -11.04 -11.11
C LEU A 590 1.33 -9.67 -10.46
N PHE A 591 2.09 -9.48 -9.38
CA PHE A 591 2.15 -8.20 -8.65
C PHE A 591 2.80 -7.07 -9.45
N SER A 592 3.63 -7.39 -10.44
CA SER A 592 4.26 -6.39 -11.32
C SER A 592 3.36 -5.84 -12.42
N SER A 593 2.18 -6.44 -12.61
CA SER A 593 1.30 -6.04 -13.73
C SER A 593 0.49 -4.79 -13.39
N PRO A 594 0.53 -3.72 -14.21
CA PRO A 594 -0.30 -2.55 -14.01
C PRO A 594 -1.77 -2.89 -14.33
N ARG A 595 -2.62 -2.89 -13.30
CA ARG A 595 -4.05 -3.25 -13.43
C ARG A 595 -5.03 -2.15 -12.99
N ALA A 596 -4.52 -1.00 -12.58
CA ALA A 596 -5.35 0.14 -12.19
C ALA A 596 -5.36 1.22 -13.28
N PRO A 597 -6.43 2.04 -13.37
CA PRO A 597 -6.41 3.25 -14.16
C PRO A 597 -5.19 4.12 -13.84
N ARG A 598 -4.62 4.76 -14.86
CA ARG A 598 -3.46 5.64 -14.66
C ARG A 598 -3.84 6.88 -13.86
N LEU A 599 -2.87 7.45 -13.15
CA LEU A 599 -3.03 8.74 -12.47
C LEU A 599 -3.54 9.80 -13.46
N ALA A 600 -4.62 10.50 -13.08
CA ALA A 600 -5.27 11.52 -13.89
C ALA A 600 -5.81 11.08 -15.27
N ASP A 601 -6.09 9.78 -15.46
CA ASP A 601 -6.66 9.24 -16.70
C ASP A 601 -8.00 9.92 -17.07
N PRO A 602 -8.11 10.54 -18.26
CA PRO A 602 -9.29 11.31 -18.64
C PRO A 602 -10.55 10.46 -18.83
N ARG A 603 -10.42 9.14 -18.96
CA ARG A 603 -11.54 8.19 -19.03
C ARG A 603 -12.21 7.97 -17.67
N HIS A 604 -11.48 8.25 -16.59
CA HIS A 604 -11.93 8.04 -15.22
C HIS A 604 -12.04 9.40 -14.52
N ARG A 605 -13.10 10.16 -14.85
CA ARG A 605 -13.32 11.49 -14.27
C ARG A 605 -13.93 11.38 -12.89
N TRP A 606 -13.10 11.59 -11.88
CA TRP A 606 -13.50 11.53 -10.47
C TRP A 606 -13.91 12.85 -9.86
N LEU A 607 -13.42 13.93 -10.44
CA LEU A 607 -13.73 15.31 -10.09
C LEU A 607 -14.25 15.97 -11.38
N LEU A 608 -15.30 16.78 -11.26
CA LEU A 608 -16.00 17.39 -12.39
C LEU A 608 -16.13 18.91 -12.23
N ASP A 609 -15.74 19.49 -11.09
CA ASP A 609 -15.58 20.94 -11.01
C ASP A 609 -14.59 21.44 -12.06
N PRO A 610 -14.81 22.66 -12.58
CA PRO A 610 -13.88 23.28 -13.51
C PRO A 610 -12.44 23.30 -12.99
N ALA A 611 -12.24 23.67 -11.72
CA ALA A 611 -10.92 23.80 -11.12
C ALA A 611 -10.16 22.47 -11.09
N SER A 612 -10.78 21.40 -10.57
CA SER A 612 -10.19 20.06 -10.53
C SER A 612 -10.02 19.45 -11.92
N THR A 613 -10.92 19.76 -12.86
CA THR A 613 -10.80 19.32 -14.26
C THR A 613 -9.58 19.97 -14.93
N GLU A 614 -9.37 21.26 -14.70
CA GLU A 614 -8.21 22.00 -15.17
C GLU A 614 -6.93 21.54 -14.46
N ALA A 615 -6.97 21.32 -13.14
CA ALA A 615 -5.88 20.77 -12.36
C ALA A 615 -5.44 19.39 -12.88
N ALA A 616 -6.40 18.50 -13.16
CA ALA A 616 -6.11 17.20 -13.76
C ALA A 616 -5.53 17.33 -15.18
N ALA A 617 -5.94 18.33 -15.95
CA ALA A 617 -5.37 18.62 -17.26
C ALA A 617 -3.93 19.13 -17.18
N ARG A 618 -3.63 20.01 -16.22
CA ARG A 618 -2.26 20.45 -15.93
C ARG A 618 -1.40 19.28 -15.48
N LEU A 619 -1.88 18.47 -14.53
CA LEU A 619 -1.18 17.28 -14.05
C LEU A 619 -0.83 16.34 -15.22
N ARG A 620 -1.76 16.05 -16.14
CA ARG A 620 -1.46 15.22 -17.31
C ARG A 620 -0.31 15.75 -18.15
N LYS A 621 -0.27 17.07 -18.42
CA LYS A 621 0.82 17.69 -19.19
C LYS A 621 2.16 17.56 -18.46
N GLU A 622 2.16 17.79 -17.14
CA GLU A 622 3.37 17.59 -16.32
C GLU A 622 3.84 16.13 -16.34
N LEU A 623 2.92 15.17 -16.21
CA LEU A 623 3.22 13.74 -16.29
C LEU A 623 3.80 13.34 -17.66
N GLU A 624 3.32 13.92 -18.76
CA GLU A 624 3.88 13.74 -20.11
C GLU A 624 5.29 14.31 -20.24
N GLU A 625 5.56 15.47 -19.65
CA GLU A 625 6.90 16.06 -19.58
C GLU A 625 7.87 15.20 -18.76
N LEU A 626 7.44 14.73 -17.59
CA LEU A 626 8.22 13.83 -16.74
C LEU A 626 8.53 12.53 -17.47
N SER A 627 7.55 11.94 -18.14
CA SER A 627 7.76 10.73 -18.93
C SER A 627 8.76 10.94 -20.09
N ARG A 628 8.76 12.11 -20.74
CA ARG A 628 9.78 12.45 -21.75
C ARG A 628 11.17 12.55 -21.15
N LYS A 629 11.31 13.13 -19.94
CA LYS A 629 12.59 13.19 -19.21
C LYS A 629 13.09 11.79 -18.83
N ILE A 630 12.21 10.96 -18.28
CA ILE A 630 12.50 9.56 -17.93
C ILE A 630 12.97 8.77 -19.15
N ALA A 631 12.25 8.88 -20.28
CA ALA A 631 12.63 8.21 -21.51
C ALA A 631 14.01 8.64 -22.04
N ARG A 632 14.33 9.94 -21.98
CA ARG A 632 15.65 10.46 -22.37
C ARG A 632 16.77 9.91 -21.49
N ARG A 633 16.60 9.90 -20.16
CA ARG A 633 17.55 9.28 -19.23
C ARG A 633 17.72 7.80 -19.56
N ASN A 634 16.62 7.06 -19.64
CA ASN A 634 16.61 5.61 -19.82
C ASN A 634 17.27 5.15 -21.14
N ALA A 635 17.26 5.99 -22.17
CA ALA A 635 17.96 5.72 -23.43
C ALA A 635 19.50 5.77 -23.32
N THR A 636 20.05 6.30 -22.22
CA THR A 636 21.50 6.55 -22.05
C THR A 636 22.15 5.69 -20.97
N VAL A 637 21.37 4.89 -20.24
CA VAL A 637 21.85 4.06 -19.13
C VAL A 637 21.72 2.57 -19.46
N PRO A 638 22.63 1.71 -18.97
CA PRO A 638 22.58 0.28 -19.26
C PRO A 638 21.39 -0.43 -18.58
N PHE A 639 20.93 0.09 -17.44
CA PHE A 639 19.79 -0.45 -16.69
C PHE A 639 18.72 0.63 -16.54
N PRO A 640 17.71 0.67 -17.44
CA PRO A 640 16.68 1.71 -17.42
C PRO A 640 15.73 1.52 -16.23
N TYR A 641 15.37 2.63 -15.58
CA TYR A 641 14.36 2.65 -14.52
C TYR A 641 13.06 3.24 -15.06
N GLN A 642 12.05 2.39 -15.27
CA GLN A 642 10.79 2.75 -15.92
C GLN A 642 9.56 2.64 -15.02
N TRP A 643 9.74 2.19 -13.78
CA TRP A 643 8.64 1.82 -12.87
C TRP A 643 7.82 3.01 -12.39
N LEU A 644 8.37 4.23 -12.49
CA LEU A 644 7.67 5.48 -12.20
C LEU A 644 7.34 6.29 -13.45
N ASP A 645 7.47 5.71 -14.65
CA ASP A 645 7.06 6.40 -15.88
C ASP A 645 5.52 6.54 -15.94
N PRO A 646 4.98 7.78 -15.94
CA PRO A 646 3.54 8.00 -15.98
C PRO A 646 2.83 7.45 -17.22
N ARG A 647 3.52 7.37 -18.37
CA ARG A 647 2.92 6.84 -19.60
C ARG A 647 2.73 5.33 -19.54
N LEU A 648 3.67 4.63 -18.91
CA LEU A 648 3.70 3.17 -18.91
C LEU A 648 2.70 2.59 -17.92
N ALA A 649 2.76 3.01 -16.65
CA ALA A 649 2.15 2.18 -15.62
C ALA A 649 1.81 2.90 -14.29
N LEU A 650 2.03 4.22 -14.13
CA LEU A 650 1.77 4.88 -12.84
C LEU A 650 0.26 4.84 -12.48
N PRO A 651 -0.14 4.03 -11.49
CA PRO A 651 -1.54 3.80 -11.19
C PRO A 651 -2.12 4.92 -10.33
N ASN A 652 -3.43 5.15 -10.44
CA ASN A 652 -4.16 6.11 -9.61
C ASN A 652 -4.40 5.59 -8.19
N CYS A 653 -4.45 4.27 -8.02
CA CYS A 653 -4.68 3.61 -6.74
C CYS A 653 -4.00 2.24 -6.74
N VAL A 654 -3.91 1.63 -5.56
CA VAL A 654 -3.50 0.22 -5.45
C VAL A 654 -4.47 -0.62 -6.29
N PRO A 655 -3.98 -1.47 -7.22
CA PRO A 655 -4.84 -2.31 -8.04
C PRO A 655 -5.53 -3.37 -7.18
N ARG A 656 -6.70 -3.82 -7.64
CA ARG A 656 -7.42 -4.94 -7.03
C ARG A 656 -6.51 -6.18 -6.96
N ALA A 657 -6.46 -6.85 -5.82
CA ALA A 657 -5.97 -8.24 -5.75
C ALA A 657 -6.71 -9.08 -6.79
N VAL A 658 -6.04 -10.07 -7.39
CA VAL A 658 -6.59 -10.94 -8.45
C VAL A 658 -7.96 -11.46 -8.01
N VAL A 659 -9.03 -10.87 -8.54
CA VAL A 659 -10.42 -11.29 -8.35
C VAL A 659 -11.21 -10.85 -9.58
N SER A 660 -11.39 -11.78 -10.50
CA SER A 660 -12.43 -11.88 -11.52
C SER A 660 -12.46 -10.78 -12.61
N LYS A 661 -12.16 -11.20 -13.84
CA LYS A 661 -12.48 -10.49 -15.10
C LYS A 661 -13.97 -10.14 -15.29
N LYS A 662 -14.90 -10.66 -14.48
CA LYS A 662 -16.36 -10.53 -14.70
C LYS A 662 -17.01 -9.31 -14.05
N ALA A 663 -16.29 -8.50 -13.27
CA ALA A 663 -16.90 -7.36 -12.55
C ALA A 663 -16.78 -5.99 -13.28
N ASP A 664 -16.27 -5.95 -14.51
CA ASP A 664 -16.08 -4.71 -15.29
C ASP A 664 -17.30 -4.31 -16.15
N TYR A 665 -18.52 -4.73 -15.78
CA TYR A 665 -19.76 -4.30 -16.44
C TYR A 665 -20.74 -3.62 -15.49
#